data_AF-A0A528DXM1-F1
#
_entry.id   AF-A0A528DXM1-F1
#
_cell.length_a   1.000
_cell.length_b   1.000
_cell.length_c   1.000
_cell.angle_alpha   90.00
_cell.angle_beta   90.00
_cell.angle_gamma   90.00
#
_symmetry.space_group_name_H-M   'P 1'
#
loop_
_entity.id
_entity.type
_entity.pdbx_description
1 polymer ?
#
loop_
_entity_poly.entity_id
_entity_poly.type
_entity_poly.pdbx_seq_one_letter_code
_entity_poly.pdbx_strand_id
1 'polypeptide(L)'
;METKPPTTLPDLHTQIVESAGARYLNRAYARTFSLNIFQMNALQLMEATGRVRDPDQGLSLMSEGNREAGQQAHRELSRHIHNFVASARTLVDHTRVFIKEYYSQSSVLTQYKDQVSLIFSNDPNSKFVHDLRNYMLHKGLPGSQMFLSFHRDPDNQSDAGKIEAGIRLDATSLLEWSGWTAPARLYLETVGKHLDVHQFVESYLVRVNRFHSWLDMTLRKHHQDDLRQLEELQRQLAAERSPPTEITTEESEPVVLAKPFEFTTAQAMDINDTAKALLGNVREMVFAARSPDQFPTQRPISLNITHQNIVGTPTFWGPDVNGKQVFTFIEQDNKLFGFSEPDYRGLDDLANKAFVAGWVREKLSRRFVDDTFIEWARARFSSDQVEFADALRTKAIKNARLVEVWAPVAHLEIEVAFNFGPIRLAPITSDKIDSLKKLMDHIPTTERLAADQFFKDLREDIQGFAAVVVPIEAEPILAEEKGRLIARDVVSLLRFFSPAADAAWKLCPTALVGSEIVPRSKLLLVWDDAFSMMEKVTAKDVAYWRLSRRDLEYLKAQGLQEAGTLVLPDGLSDFATSVRSSLILYGKGLTFSDPIDRLSHTLSAVEGVLLKHELEPMQASVAARMSFLTTKDRNEREGIQQTVRQAYRLKERPRVSILTPREDELLMTFSVYAHATLRTALRNVESVGSKREFITAVDNLGSTQS
;
A
#
# COMPACT_ATOMS: atom_id res chain seq x y z
N MET A 1 39.34 -23.27 23.50
CA MET A 1 38.11 -22.46 23.56
C MET A 1 37.36 -22.69 22.27
N GLU A 2 36.08 -23.03 22.34
CA GLU A 2 35.33 -23.51 21.17
C GLU A 2 34.86 -22.34 20.31
N THR A 3 35.28 -22.33 19.04
CA THR A 3 34.70 -21.46 18.02
C THR A 3 33.34 -22.03 17.60
N LYS A 4 32.26 -21.25 17.76
CA LYS A 4 30.94 -21.65 17.26
C LYS A 4 31.00 -21.91 15.73
N PRO A 5 30.23 -22.89 15.23
CA PRO A 5 30.18 -23.20 13.80
C PRO A 5 29.52 -22.07 13.00
N PRO A 6 29.71 -22.05 11.67
CA PRO A 6 29.04 -21.12 10.77
C PRO A 6 27.51 -21.19 10.90
N THR A 7 26.88 -20.02 11.08
CA THR A 7 25.42 -19.89 11.08
C THR A 7 24.93 -19.88 9.63
N THR A 8 24.16 -20.91 9.24
CA THR A 8 23.65 -21.04 7.87
C THR A 8 22.41 -20.19 7.61
N LEU A 9 21.94 -20.08 6.36
CA LEU A 9 20.68 -19.41 6.00
C LEU A 9 19.48 -19.86 6.87
N PRO A 10 19.22 -21.17 7.04
CA PRO A 10 18.21 -21.67 7.97
C PRO A 10 18.46 -21.29 9.43
N ASP A 11 19.71 -21.29 9.89
CA ASP A 11 20.04 -20.93 11.27
C ASP A 11 19.83 -19.44 11.54
N LEU A 12 20.21 -18.55 10.60
CA LEU A 12 19.92 -17.12 10.66
C LEU A 12 18.40 -16.88 10.72
N HIS A 13 17.63 -17.55 9.86
CA HIS A 13 16.17 -17.46 9.88
C HIS A 13 15.56 -17.96 11.21
N THR A 14 16.11 -19.05 11.76
CA THR A 14 15.66 -19.62 13.04
C THR A 14 16.00 -18.69 14.21
N GLN A 15 17.24 -18.17 14.26
CA GLN A 15 17.67 -17.19 15.27
C GLN A 15 16.87 -15.88 15.17
N ILE A 16 16.50 -15.43 13.97
CA ILE A 16 15.57 -14.31 13.78
C ILE A 16 14.23 -14.62 14.47
N VAL A 17 13.59 -15.74 14.13
CA VAL A 17 12.26 -16.12 14.68
C VAL A 17 12.28 -16.33 16.19
N GLU A 18 13.34 -16.94 16.72
CA GLU A 18 13.49 -17.24 18.15
C GLU A 18 14.04 -16.06 18.97
N SER A 19 14.56 -15.01 18.34
CA SER A 19 15.10 -13.84 19.04
C SER A 19 14.09 -13.22 20.02
N ALA A 20 14.60 -12.61 21.09
CA ALA A 20 13.77 -11.84 22.00
C ALA A 20 13.07 -10.68 21.28
N GLY A 21 13.75 -10.07 20.30
CA GLY A 21 13.23 -8.99 19.47
C GLY A 21 12.05 -9.42 18.60
N ALA A 22 12.15 -10.53 17.86
CA ALA A 22 11.03 -11.02 17.04
C ALA A 22 9.87 -11.50 17.91
N ARG A 23 10.16 -12.20 19.02
CA ARG A 23 9.12 -12.55 20.00
C ARG A 23 8.45 -11.32 20.60
N TYR A 24 9.17 -10.23 20.83
CA TYR A 24 8.57 -8.94 21.21
C TYR A 24 7.72 -8.36 20.08
N LEU A 25 8.23 -8.22 18.85
CA LEU A 25 7.47 -7.66 17.73
C LEU A 25 6.19 -8.44 17.42
N ASN A 26 6.24 -9.78 17.45
CA ASN A 26 5.06 -10.63 17.27
C ASN A 26 4.01 -10.40 18.36
N ARG A 27 4.43 -10.26 19.63
CA ARG A 27 3.55 -9.91 20.75
C ARG A 27 2.99 -8.48 20.61
N ALA A 28 3.83 -7.52 20.23
CA ALA A 28 3.43 -6.13 20.01
C ALA A 28 2.40 -6.01 18.87
N TYR A 29 2.57 -6.79 17.79
CA TYR A 29 1.65 -6.93 16.67
C TYR A 29 0.33 -7.61 17.08
N ALA A 30 0.37 -8.71 17.85
CA ALA A 30 -0.85 -9.35 18.37
C ALA A 30 -1.74 -8.37 19.18
N ARG A 31 -1.15 -7.39 19.85
CA ARG A 31 -1.85 -6.31 20.57
C ARG A 31 -2.42 -5.22 19.64
N THR A 32 -1.87 -4.97 18.44
CA THR A 32 -2.41 -3.93 17.54
C THR A 32 -3.80 -4.28 17.02
N PHE A 33 -4.14 -5.56 16.86
CA PHE A 33 -5.48 -5.99 16.45
C PHE A 33 -6.59 -5.43 17.35
N SER A 34 -6.39 -5.45 18.67
CA SER A 34 -7.39 -4.94 19.63
C SER A 34 -7.46 -3.41 19.62
N LEU A 35 -6.33 -2.73 19.39
CA LEU A 35 -6.28 -1.28 19.24
C LEU A 35 -6.99 -0.84 17.94
N ASN A 36 -6.73 -1.53 16.84
CA ASN A 36 -7.36 -1.30 15.55
C ASN A 36 -8.89 -1.53 15.61
N ILE A 37 -9.34 -2.61 16.25
CA ILE A 37 -10.78 -2.87 16.46
C ILE A 37 -11.44 -1.72 17.22
N PHE A 38 -10.80 -1.18 18.27
CA PHE A 38 -11.30 0.01 18.97
C PHE A 38 -11.29 1.27 18.08
N GLN A 39 -10.16 1.56 17.43
CA GLN A 39 -9.99 2.74 16.57
C GLN A 39 -11.00 2.76 15.42
N MET A 40 -11.23 1.62 14.76
CA MET A 40 -12.18 1.52 13.64
C MET A 40 -13.63 1.69 14.10
N ASN A 41 -14.02 1.11 15.24
CA ASN A 41 -15.37 1.34 15.79
C ASN A 41 -15.56 2.79 16.29
N ALA A 42 -14.50 3.43 16.81
CA ALA A 42 -14.52 4.84 17.17
C ALA A 42 -14.66 5.75 15.94
N LEU A 43 -13.89 5.49 14.87
CA LEU A 43 -13.94 6.25 13.61
C LEU A 43 -15.29 6.09 12.91
N GLN A 44 -15.85 4.87 12.82
CA GLN A 44 -17.20 4.66 12.28
C GLN A 44 -18.28 5.40 13.09
N LEU A 45 -18.12 5.50 14.42
CA LEU A 45 -19.04 6.26 15.28
C LEU A 45 -18.86 7.79 15.11
N MET A 46 -17.63 8.28 14.94
CA MET A 46 -17.36 9.68 14.61
C MET A 46 -17.90 10.05 13.22
N GLU A 47 -17.80 9.15 12.24
CA GLU A 47 -18.37 9.35 10.91
C GLU A 47 -19.91 9.33 10.94
N ALA A 48 -20.52 8.35 11.60
CA ALA A 48 -21.97 8.24 11.75
C ALA A 48 -22.57 9.47 12.45
N THR A 49 -21.88 10.02 13.46
CA THR A 49 -22.31 11.27 14.12
C THR A 49 -22.02 12.52 13.29
N GLY A 50 -20.90 12.57 12.56
CA GLY A 50 -20.57 13.66 11.63
C GLY A 50 -21.60 13.80 10.50
N ARG A 51 -22.04 12.68 9.93
CA ARG A 51 -23.08 12.62 8.88
C ARG A 51 -24.44 13.17 9.30
N VAL A 52 -24.75 13.22 10.60
CA VAL A 52 -26.01 13.81 11.13
C VAL A 52 -25.79 15.22 11.68
N ARG A 53 -24.54 15.69 11.75
CA ARG A 53 -24.17 17.09 12.02
C ARG A 53 -24.18 17.96 10.76
N ASP A 54 -24.08 17.34 9.59
CA ASP A 54 -24.39 17.96 8.30
C ASP A 54 -25.85 18.46 8.29
N PRO A 55 -26.12 19.77 8.09
CA PRO A 55 -27.47 20.32 8.15
C PRO A 55 -28.44 19.75 7.11
N ASP A 56 -27.98 19.46 5.90
CA ASP A 56 -28.84 18.98 4.80
C ASP A 56 -29.20 17.50 5.04
N GLN A 57 -28.23 16.69 5.47
CA GLN A 57 -28.48 15.30 5.86
C GLN A 57 -29.35 15.21 7.12
N GLY A 58 -29.10 16.04 8.13
CA GLY A 58 -29.89 16.11 9.35
C GLY A 58 -31.35 16.51 9.09
N LEU A 59 -31.57 17.58 8.32
CA LEU A 59 -32.90 18.01 7.89
C LEU A 59 -33.60 16.92 7.07
N SER A 60 -32.88 16.27 6.15
CA SER A 60 -33.40 15.15 5.35
C SER A 60 -33.85 13.97 6.21
N LEU A 61 -33.05 13.55 7.19
CA LEU A 61 -33.36 12.42 8.10
C LEU A 61 -34.49 12.73 9.10
N MET A 62 -34.72 14.01 9.41
CA MET A 62 -35.82 14.45 10.29
C MET A 62 -37.12 14.78 9.53
N SER A 63 -37.12 14.74 8.20
CA SER A 63 -38.32 15.00 7.38
C SER A 63 -39.33 13.84 7.42
N GLU A 64 -40.62 14.16 7.33
CA GLU A 64 -41.70 13.16 7.46
C GLU A 64 -41.67 12.09 6.36
N GLY A 65 -41.25 12.46 5.13
CA GLY A 65 -41.09 11.51 4.02
C GLY A 65 -39.94 10.49 4.22
N ASN A 66 -38.96 10.81 5.07
CA ASN A 66 -37.79 9.97 5.34
C ASN A 66 -37.84 9.32 6.74
N ARG A 67 -39.01 9.25 7.37
CA ARG A 67 -39.19 8.78 8.75
C ARG A 67 -38.60 7.39 9.04
N GLU A 68 -38.58 6.49 8.06
CA GLU A 68 -37.92 5.18 8.18
C GLU A 68 -36.38 5.31 8.17
N ALA A 69 -35.80 6.13 7.30
CA ALA A 69 -34.36 6.38 7.24
C ALA A 69 -33.86 7.03 8.54
N GLY A 70 -34.61 7.99 9.10
CA GLY A 70 -34.34 8.57 10.41
C GLY A 70 -34.38 7.54 11.54
N GLN A 71 -35.35 6.63 11.55
CA GLN A 71 -35.39 5.52 12.50
C GLN A 71 -34.22 4.53 12.34
N GLN A 72 -33.79 4.25 11.10
CA GLN A 72 -32.64 3.38 10.87
C GLN A 72 -31.34 4.05 11.30
N ALA A 73 -31.16 5.36 11.08
CA ALA A 73 -30.00 6.11 11.59
C ALA A 73 -29.89 6.01 13.13
N HIS A 74 -31.01 6.10 13.84
CA HIS A 74 -31.08 5.86 15.30
C HIS A 74 -30.62 4.46 15.71
N ARG A 75 -31.04 3.42 14.98
CA ARG A 75 -30.63 2.02 15.23
C ARG A 75 -29.15 1.82 14.97
N GLU A 76 -28.65 2.29 13.83
CA GLU A 76 -27.23 2.16 13.47
C GLU A 76 -26.32 2.94 14.42
N LEU A 77 -26.69 4.16 14.82
CA LEU A 77 -25.93 4.88 15.84
C LEU A 77 -25.89 4.10 17.16
N SER A 78 -27.02 3.54 17.60
CA SER A 78 -27.09 2.73 18.82
C SER A 78 -26.18 1.50 18.74
N ARG A 79 -26.08 0.86 17.57
CA ARG A 79 -25.13 -0.22 17.28
C ARG A 79 -23.67 0.26 17.29
N HIS A 80 -23.37 1.40 16.68
CA HIS A 80 -22.01 1.95 16.68
C HIS A 80 -21.54 2.38 18.09
N ILE A 81 -22.42 2.98 18.91
CA ILE A 81 -22.14 3.25 20.33
C ILE A 81 -21.86 1.95 21.08
N HIS A 82 -22.69 0.91 20.90
CA HIS A 82 -22.47 -0.41 21.52
C HIS A 82 -21.10 -0.99 21.15
N ASN A 83 -20.78 -1.02 19.85
CA ASN A 83 -19.51 -1.56 19.37
C ASN A 83 -18.30 -0.75 19.87
N PHE A 84 -18.40 0.58 19.93
CA PHE A 84 -17.36 1.45 20.49
C PHE A 84 -17.11 1.16 21.97
N VAL A 85 -18.14 1.16 22.82
CA VAL A 85 -17.95 0.94 24.26
C VAL A 85 -17.56 -0.52 24.58
N ALA A 86 -18.00 -1.49 23.77
CA ALA A 86 -17.56 -2.88 23.87
C ALA A 86 -16.08 -3.06 23.47
N SER A 87 -15.66 -2.52 22.31
CA SER A 87 -14.27 -2.60 21.85
C SER A 87 -13.30 -1.83 22.75
N ALA A 88 -13.72 -0.68 23.30
CA ALA A 88 -12.98 0.05 24.33
C ALA A 88 -12.70 -0.82 25.56
N ARG A 89 -13.69 -1.61 26.01
CA ARG A 89 -13.53 -2.54 27.13
C ARG A 89 -12.60 -3.71 26.77
N THR A 90 -12.75 -4.30 25.59
CA THR A 90 -11.87 -5.37 25.08
C THR A 90 -10.42 -4.91 25.01
N LEU A 91 -10.14 -3.70 24.49
CA LEU A 91 -8.80 -3.14 24.42
C LEU A 91 -8.16 -2.98 25.81
N VAL A 92 -8.91 -2.47 26.79
CA VAL A 92 -8.44 -2.31 28.17
C VAL A 92 -8.12 -3.67 28.80
N ASP A 93 -8.99 -4.67 28.64
CA ASP A 93 -8.77 -5.99 29.22
C ASP A 93 -7.63 -6.77 28.53
N HIS A 94 -7.55 -6.74 27.20
CA HIS A 94 -6.43 -7.35 26.47
C HIS A 94 -5.09 -6.69 26.79
N THR A 95 -5.03 -5.36 26.89
CA THR A 95 -3.79 -4.65 27.26
C THR A 95 -3.39 -4.97 28.71
N ARG A 96 -4.37 -5.08 29.62
CA ARG A 96 -4.14 -5.47 31.02
C ARG A 96 -3.63 -6.90 31.16
N VAL A 97 -4.15 -7.85 30.37
CA VAL A 97 -3.66 -9.24 30.31
C VAL A 97 -2.24 -9.27 29.74
N PHE A 98 -2.01 -8.64 28.59
CA PHE A 98 -0.71 -8.54 27.93
C PHE A 98 0.41 -8.03 28.85
N ILE A 99 0.16 -6.94 29.60
CA ILE A 99 1.14 -6.39 30.54
C ILE A 99 1.34 -7.30 31.77
N LYS A 100 0.29 -7.95 32.26
CA LYS A 100 0.42 -8.94 33.35
C LYS A 100 1.21 -10.18 32.92
N GLU A 101 0.97 -10.68 31.72
CA GLU A 101 1.58 -11.91 31.20
C GLU A 101 3.07 -11.72 30.91
N TYR A 102 3.42 -10.72 30.10
CA TYR A 102 4.80 -10.58 29.59
C TYR A 102 5.71 -9.66 30.41
N TYR A 103 5.16 -8.83 31.29
CA TYR A 103 5.90 -7.75 31.97
C TYR A 103 5.77 -7.75 33.49
N SER A 104 5.17 -8.79 34.09
CA SER A 104 4.86 -8.84 35.53
C SER A 104 6.06 -8.64 36.47
N GLN A 105 7.25 -9.09 36.08
CA GLN A 105 8.49 -8.98 36.86
C GLN A 105 9.38 -7.81 36.43
N SER A 106 8.83 -6.82 35.71
CA SER A 106 9.58 -5.69 35.15
C SER A 106 9.06 -4.33 35.63
N SER A 107 9.91 -3.30 35.55
CA SER A 107 9.52 -1.91 35.83
C SER A 107 8.46 -1.37 34.85
N VAL A 108 8.18 -2.06 33.74
CA VAL A 108 7.10 -1.70 32.80
C VAL A 108 5.73 -1.89 33.46
N LEU A 109 5.54 -2.90 34.33
CA LEU A 109 4.26 -3.10 35.05
C LEU A 109 3.93 -1.90 35.95
N THR A 110 4.93 -1.35 36.63
CA THR A 110 4.77 -0.18 37.51
C THR A 110 4.44 1.07 36.68
N GLN A 111 5.26 1.38 35.68
CA GLN A 111 5.03 2.49 34.74
C GLN A 111 3.63 2.43 34.08
N TYR A 112 3.19 1.23 33.68
CA TYR A 112 1.85 1.00 33.13
C TYR A 112 0.75 1.33 34.16
N LYS A 113 0.85 0.84 35.40
CA LYS A 113 -0.12 1.14 36.46
C LYS A 113 -0.18 2.63 36.76
N ASP A 114 0.97 3.29 36.87
CA ASP A 114 1.07 4.71 37.20
C ASP A 114 0.45 5.56 36.09
N GLN A 115 0.78 5.28 34.82
CA GLN A 115 0.23 6.00 33.68
C GLN A 115 -1.28 5.74 33.47
N VAL A 116 -1.75 4.52 33.70
CA VAL A 116 -3.20 4.21 33.70
C VAL A 116 -3.90 4.99 34.82
N SER A 117 -3.27 5.12 35.99
CA SER A 117 -3.82 5.91 37.09
C SER A 117 -3.90 7.39 36.75
N LEU A 118 -2.81 7.94 36.19
CA LEU A 118 -2.70 9.34 35.78
C LEU A 118 -3.71 9.73 34.69
N ILE A 119 -3.96 8.86 33.70
CA ILE A 119 -4.77 9.19 32.52
C ILE A 119 -6.25 8.77 32.67
N PHE A 120 -6.55 7.67 33.35
CA PHE A 120 -7.89 7.05 33.33
C PHE A 120 -8.56 6.83 34.70
N SER A 121 -7.82 6.76 35.82
CA SER A 121 -8.45 6.39 37.11
C SER A 121 -9.45 7.41 37.63
N ASN A 122 -9.23 8.70 37.35
CA ASN A 122 -10.10 9.80 37.80
C ASN A 122 -10.74 10.59 36.64
N ASP A 123 -10.52 10.20 35.38
CA ASP A 123 -11.04 10.94 34.24
C ASP A 123 -12.56 10.73 34.04
N PRO A 124 -13.40 11.78 34.12
CA PRO A 124 -14.86 11.62 34.10
C PRO A 124 -15.39 11.02 32.78
N ASN A 125 -14.82 11.43 31.64
CA ASN A 125 -15.19 10.94 30.30
C ASN A 125 -14.83 9.45 30.13
N SER A 126 -13.62 9.05 30.53
CA SER A 126 -13.18 7.65 30.45
C SER A 126 -13.98 6.72 31.36
N LYS A 127 -14.35 7.18 32.56
CA LYS A 127 -15.27 6.45 33.44
C LYS A 127 -16.66 6.31 32.84
N PHE A 128 -17.20 7.40 32.29
CA PHE A 128 -18.47 7.36 31.58
C PHE A 128 -18.49 6.34 30.43
N VAL A 129 -17.44 6.28 29.59
CA VAL A 129 -17.36 5.29 28.49
C VAL A 129 -17.34 3.84 29.02
N HIS A 130 -16.65 3.57 30.14
CA HIS A 130 -16.60 2.23 30.74
C HIS A 130 -17.92 1.83 31.42
N ASP A 131 -18.57 2.78 32.09
CA ASP A 131 -19.84 2.54 32.78
C ASP A 131 -21.02 2.47 31.78
N LEU A 132 -20.96 3.22 30.66
CA LEU A 132 -21.94 3.16 29.57
C LEU A 132 -21.97 1.77 28.91
N ARG A 133 -20.82 1.09 28.77
CA ARG A 133 -20.77 -0.32 28.36
C ARG A 133 -21.59 -1.22 29.27
N ASN A 134 -21.61 -0.95 30.57
CA ASN A 134 -22.35 -1.74 31.56
C ASN A 134 -23.84 -1.34 31.60
N TYR A 135 -24.17 -0.05 31.46
CA TYR A 135 -25.55 0.40 31.23
C TYR A 135 -26.18 -0.32 30.01
N MET A 136 -25.46 -0.36 28.89
CA MET A 136 -25.90 -0.98 27.63
C MET A 136 -26.08 -2.50 27.68
N LEU A 137 -25.57 -3.17 28.72
CA LEU A 137 -25.70 -4.63 28.91
C LEU A 137 -26.61 -5.02 30.08
N HIS A 138 -26.86 -4.11 31.04
CA HIS A 138 -27.57 -4.42 32.28
C HIS A 138 -28.79 -3.52 32.57
N LYS A 139 -28.97 -2.42 31.84
CA LYS A 139 -30.10 -1.48 31.99
C LYS A 139 -30.88 -1.25 30.69
N GLY A 140 -30.20 -1.10 29.56
CA GLY A 140 -30.81 -0.92 28.23
C GLY A 140 -29.99 -0.03 27.30
N LEU A 141 -30.49 0.23 26.09
CA LEU A 141 -29.87 1.19 25.18
C LEU A 141 -30.13 2.63 25.67
N PRO A 142 -29.17 3.56 25.56
CA PRO A 142 -29.34 4.94 25.97
C PRO A 142 -30.35 5.65 25.04
N GLY A 143 -31.27 6.42 25.62
CA GLY A 143 -32.20 7.25 24.84
C GLY A 143 -31.44 8.31 24.03
N SER A 144 -31.61 8.28 22.70
CA SER A 144 -30.98 9.20 21.76
C SER A 144 -32.02 10.03 21.02
N GLN A 145 -31.68 11.27 20.68
CA GLN A 145 -32.54 12.18 19.90
C GLN A 145 -31.71 12.89 18.84
N MET A 146 -32.24 12.93 17.61
CA MET A 146 -31.81 13.88 16.59
C MET A 146 -32.33 15.27 16.99
N PHE A 147 -31.55 16.31 16.74
CA PHE A 147 -31.96 17.69 16.94
C PHE A 147 -31.58 18.55 15.74
N LEU A 148 -32.32 19.64 15.57
CA LEU A 148 -32.06 20.69 14.60
C LEU A 148 -32.30 22.03 15.30
N SER A 149 -31.28 22.87 15.36
CA SER A 149 -31.31 24.20 15.98
C SER A 149 -31.04 25.27 14.92
N PHE A 150 -31.81 26.36 14.97
CA PHE A 150 -31.63 27.52 14.10
C PHE A 150 -31.18 28.72 14.94
N HIS A 151 -29.97 29.21 14.70
CA HIS A 151 -29.39 30.35 15.39
C HIS A 151 -29.29 31.53 14.43
N ARG A 152 -30.13 32.56 14.63
CA ARG A 152 -30.02 33.81 13.85
C ARG A 152 -28.87 34.64 14.41
N ASP A 153 -27.93 34.99 13.55
CA ASP A 153 -26.78 35.83 13.88
C ASP A 153 -27.25 37.31 13.94
N PRO A 154 -27.10 38.04 15.07
CA PRO A 154 -27.59 39.42 15.17
C PRO A 154 -26.68 40.46 14.49
N ASP A 155 -25.38 40.18 14.37
CA ASP A 155 -24.36 41.16 13.96
C ASP A 155 -24.01 41.06 12.47
N ASN A 156 -24.53 40.05 11.77
CA ASN A 156 -24.17 39.73 10.39
C ASN A 156 -25.29 40.10 9.41
N GLN A 157 -25.00 40.99 8.46
CA GLN A 157 -26.02 41.55 7.54
C GLN A 157 -26.49 40.57 6.46
N SER A 158 -25.87 39.39 6.34
CA SER A 158 -26.42 38.28 5.56
C SER A 158 -27.46 37.54 6.38
N ASP A 159 -28.70 37.44 5.90
CA ASP A 159 -29.84 36.80 6.61
C ASP A 159 -29.75 35.25 6.70
N ALA A 160 -28.54 34.70 6.56
CA ALA A 160 -28.21 33.29 6.62
C ALA A 160 -28.00 32.84 8.08
N GLY A 161 -29.11 32.51 8.75
CA GLY A 161 -29.06 31.91 10.10
C GLY A 161 -28.28 30.59 10.11
N LYS A 162 -27.45 30.38 11.14
CA LYS A 162 -26.65 29.16 11.30
C LYS A 162 -27.55 28.01 11.74
N ILE A 163 -27.58 26.97 10.91
CA ILE A 163 -28.25 25.69 11.23
C ILE A 163 -27.23 24.78 11.93
N GLU A 164 -27.64 24.15 13.04
CA GLU A 164 -26.88 23.12 13.73
C GLU A 164 -27.74 21.86 13.88
N ALA A 165 -27.28 20.76 13.27
CA ALA A 165 -27.90 19.44 13.40
C ALA A 165 -27.03 18.52 14.27
N GLY A 166 -27.59 17.42 14.76
CA GLY A 166 -26.80 16.37 15.41
C GLY A 166 -27.62 15.33 16.15
N ILE A 167 -26.92 14.42 16.84
CA ILE A 167 -27.53 13.45 17.77
C ILE A 167 -26.89 13.56 19.15
N ARG A 168 -27.75 13.60 20.17
CA ARG A 168 -27.40 13.69 21.58
C ARG A 168 -28.16 12.65 22.40
N LEU A 169 -27.55 12.14 23.47
CA LEU A 169 -28.18 11.24 24.44
C LEU A 169 -28.90 12.05 25.51
N ASP A 170 -29.99 11.52 26.08
CA ASP A 170 -30.62 12.13 27.26
C ASP A 170 -29.85 11.76 28.54
N ALA A 171 -29.08 12.71 29.06
CA ALA A 171 -28.32 12.54 30.30
C ALA A 171 -29.24 12.38 31.52
N THR A 172 -30.46 12.91 31.46
CA THR A 172 -31.48 12.77 32.53
C THR A 172 -31.86 11.31 32.74
N SER A 173 -32.22 10.60 31.65
CA SER A 173 -32.54 9.16 31.68
C SER A 173 -31.33 8.25 31.90
N LEU A 174 -30.11 8.74 31.66
CA LEU A 174 -28.89 8.05 32.09
C LEU A 174 -28.73 8.14 33.61
N LEU A 175 -28.91 9.32 34.22
CA LEU A 175 -28.71 9.57 35.66
C LEU A 175 -29.66 8.80 36.60
N GLU A 176 -30.76 8.26 36.08
CA GLU A 176 -31.66 7.31 36.76
C GLU A 176 -30.96 5.99 37.17
N TRP A 177 -29.90 5.58 36.47
CA TRP A 177 -29.18 4.35 36.76
C TRP A 177 -28.20 4.56 37.92
N SER A 178 -28.34 3.78 38.99
CA SER A 178 -27.45 3.83 40.16
C SER A 178 -26.06 3.22 39.94
N GLY A 179 -25.78 2.66 38.76
CA GLY A 179 -24.53 1.96 38.45
C GLY A 179 -23.36 2.84 37.99
N TRP A 180 -23.55 4.15 37.81
CA TRP A 180 -22.45 5.08 37.47
C TRP A 180 -21.45 5.22 38.62
N THR A 181 -20.16 5.15 38.31
CA THR A 181 -19.11 5.58 39.25
C THR A 181 -19.19 7.08 39.50
N ALA A 182 -18.72 7.55 40.66
CA ALA A 182 -18.83 8.97 41.03
C ALA A 182 -18.27 9.97 39.97
N PRO A 183 -17.14 9.71 39.28
CA PRO A 183 -16.68 10.59 38.19
C PRO A 183 -17.60 10.54 36.96
N ALA A 184 -18.13 9.37 36.59
CA ALA A 184 -19.09 9.25 35.47
C ALA A 184 -20.42 9.93 35.78
N ARG A 185 -20.88 9.88 37.03
CA ARG A 185 -22.07 10.59 37.50
C ARG A 185 -21.86 12.10 37.47
N LEU A 186 -20.73 12.60 37.99
CA LEU A 186 -20.38 14.02 37.94
C LEU A 186 -20.24 14.54 36.49
N TYR A 187 -19.72 13.72 35.56
CA TYR A 187 -19.70 14.05 34.14
C TYR A 187 -21.10 14.29 33.58
N LEU A 188 -22.03 13.35 33.84
CA LEU A 188 -23.43 13.47 33.42
C LEU A 188 -24.16 14.66 34.07
N GLU A 189 -23.87 14.96 35.33
CA GLU A 189 -24.42 16.13 36.04
C GLU A 189 -23.83 17.45 35.51
N THR A 190 -22.62 17.44 34.93
CA THR A 190 -21.94 18.64 34.38
C THR A 190 -22.36 18.96 32.94
N VAL A 191 -22.68 17.97 32.10
CA VAL A 191 -23.09 18.21 30.70
C VAL A 191 -24.54 18.69 30.56
N GLY A 192 -25.29 18.78 31.68
CA GLY A 192 -26.69 19.21 31.68
C GLY A 192 -27.63 18.15 31.12
N LYS A 193 -28.69 18.57 30.42
CA LYS A 193 -29.75 17.63 29.98
C LYS A 193 -29.30 16.62 28.93
N HIS A 194 -28.35 16.98 28.07
CA HIS A 194 -28.06 16.20 26.86
C HIS A 194 -26.57 16.10 26.58
N LEU A 195 -26.11 14.89 26.25
CA LEU A 195 -24.71 14.58 25.98
C LEU A 195 -24.48 14.40 24.47
N ASP A 196 -23.58 15.18 23.89
CA ASP A 196 -23.16 15.02 22.49
C ASP A 196 -22.31 13.75 22.31
N VAL A 197 -22.71 12.90 21.35
CA VAL A 197 -22.07 11.59 21.13
C VAL A 197 -20.67 11.72 20.52
N HIS A 198 -20.48 12.66 19.59
CA HIS A 198 -19.21 12.83 18.87
C HIS A 198 -18.12 13.32 19.84
N GLN A 199 -18.44 14.31 20.67
CA GLN A 199 -17.51 14.94 21.61
C GLN A 199 -16.97 13.95 22.66
N PHE A 200 -17.83 13.09 23.24
CA PHE A 200 -17.36 12.14 24.26
C PHE A 200 -16.51 11.02 23.64
N VAL A 201 -16.82 10.61 22.40
CA VAL A 201 -16.08 9.59 21.64
C VAL A 201 -14.71 10.11 21.23
N GLU A 202 -14.63 11.32 20.67
CA GLU A 202 -13.40 11.98 20.26
C GLU A 202 -12.44 12.16 21.44
N SER A 203 -12.92 12.73 22.56
CA SER A 203 -12.13 12.88 23.80
C SER A 203 -11.51 11.55 24.25
N TYR A 204 -12.29 10.46 24.21
CA TYR A 204 -11.80 9.16 24.64
C TYR A 204 -10.81 8.55 23.62
N LEU A 205 -11.10 8.63 22.32
CA LEU A 205 -10.22 8.15 21.24
C LEU A 205 -8.84 8.82 21.29
N VAL A 206 -8.78 10.14 21.45
CA VAL A 206 -7.53 10.90 21.54
C VAL A 206 -6.70 10.46 22.76
N ARG A 207 -7.34 10.24 23.91
CA ARG A 207 -6.66 9.76 25.14
C ARG A 207 -6.12 8.35 25.00
N VAL A 208 -6.91 7.43 24.45
CA VAL A 208 -6.50 6.04 24.21
C VAL A 208 -5.35 5.98 23.21
N ASN A 209 -5.44 6.71 22.09
CA ASN A 209 -4.36 6.79 21.11
C ASN A 209 -3.07 7.32 21.75
N ARG A 210 -3.13 8.43 22.50
CA ARG A 210 -1.97 8.99 23.22
C ARG A 210 -1.36 8.00 24.23
N PHE A 211 -2.20 7.26 24.96
CA PHE A 211 -1.75 6.23 25.89
C PHE A 211 -1.06 5.07 25.17
N HIS A 212 -1.61 4.58 24.06
CA HIS A 212 -0.98 3.50 23.30
C HIS A 212 0.32 3.94 22.64
N SER A 213 0.41 5.16 22.08
CA SER A 213 1.69 5.72 21.59
C SER A 213 2.75 5.78 22.69
N TRP A 214 2.39 6.20 23.91
CA TRP A 214 3.29 6.18 25.06
C TRP A 214 3.71 4.76 25.46
N LEU A 215 2.77 3.81 25.47
CA LEU A 215 3.05 2.41 25.85
C LEU A 215 3.98 1.75 24.83
N ASP A 216 3.81 2.05 23.55
CA ASP A 216 4.66 1.55 22.46
C ASP A 216 6.10 2.08 22.56
N MET A 217 6.29 3.37 22.88
CA MET A 217 7.62 3.91 23.19
C MET A 217 8.25 3.25 24.42
N THR A 218 7.48 3.08 25.50
CA THR A 218 7.94 2.44 26.74
C THR A 218 8.38 0.99 26.51
N LEU A 219 7.61 0.22 25.72
CA LEU A 219 7.93 -1.16 25.36
C LEU A 219 9.11 -1.27 24.41
N ARG A 220 9.20 -0.40 23.38
CA ARG A 220 10.35 -0.34 22.46
C ARG A 220 11.65 0.02 23.19
N LYS A 221 11.58 0.93 24.17
CA LYS A 221 12.74 1.28 25.02
C LYS A 221 13.16 0.11 25.92
N HIS A 222 12.21 -0.64 26.47
CA HIS A 222 12.52 -1.83 27.27
C HIS A 222 13.16 -2.94 26.44
N HIS A 223 12.74 -3.12 25.18
CA HIS A 223 13.30 -4.09 24.23
C HIS A 223 14.36 -3.50 23.28
N GLN A 224 15.01 -2.39 23.63
CA GLN A 224 15.95 -1.71 22.73
C GLN A 224 17.13 -2.62 22.33
N ASP A 225 17.60 -3.45 23.24
CA ASP A 225 18.74 -4.35 23.01
C ASP A 225 18.30 -5.59 22.20
N ASP A 226 17.13 -6.15 22.54
CA ASP A 226 16.48 -7.24 21.81
C ASP A 226 16.18 -6.88 20.35
N LEU A 227 15.76 -5.63 20.10
CA LEU A 227 15.50 -5.08 18.77
C LEU A 227 16.80 -4.87 17.98
N ARG A 228 17.84 -4.31 18.60
CA ARG A 228 19.16 -4.17 17.93
C ARG A 228 19.75 -5.53 17.56
N GLN A 229 19.57 -6.56 18.39
CA GLN A 229 19.97 -7.94 18.06
C GLN A 229 19.19 -8.48 16.85
N LEU A 230 17.87 -8.24 16.78
CA LEU A 230 17.04 -8.63 15.64
C LEU A 230 17.46 -7.90 14.35
N GLU A 231 17.66 -6.58 14.41
CA GLU A 231 18.08 -5.76 13.27
C GLU A 231 19.45 -6.18 12.73
N GLU A 232 20.34 -6.69 13.58
CA GLU A 232 21.64 -7.25 13.20
C GLU A 232 21.49 -8.59 12.46
N LEU A 233 20.74 -9.54 13.04
CA LEU A 233 20.43 -10.82 12.38
C LEU A 233 19.68 -10.63 11.04
N GLN A 234 18.76 -9.66 10.97
CA GLN A 234 18.04 -9.31 9.74
C GLN A 234 18.94 -8.68 8.68
N ARG A 235 19.90 -7.83 9.06
CA ARG A 235 20.90 -7.29 8.12
C ARG A 235 21.83 -8.38 7.58
N GLN A 236 22.21 -9.35 8.42
CA GLN A 236 22.97 -10.53 8.00
C GLN A 236 22.17 -11.37 6.99
N LEU A 237 20.87 -11.59 7.20
CA LEU A 237 19.99 -12.26 6.23
C LEU A 237 19.73 -11.44 4.93
N ALA A 238 19.77 -10.11 5.00
CA ALA A 238 19.48 -9.23 3.87
C ALA A 238 20.69 -9.03 2.94
N ALA A 239 21.89 -8.84 3.50
CA ALA A 239 23.16 -8.83 2.74
C ALA A 239 23.37 -10.14 1.95
N GLU A 240 22.71 -11.21 2.41
CA GLU A 240 22.72 -12.55 1.84
C GLU A 240 21.71 -12.78 0.69
N ARG A 241 20.99 -11.77 0.17
CA ARG A 241 19.78 -11.98 -0.67
C ARG A 241 19.53 -11.17 -1.96
N SER A 242 20.39 -10.25 -2.43
CA SER A 242 20.13 -9.48 -3.67
C SER A 242 21.37 -9.14 -4.52
N PRO A 243 21.22 -9.09 -5.86
CA PRO A 243 21.39 -7.84 -6.62
C PRO A 243 20.18 -7.52 -7.55
N PRO A 244 20.05 -6.30 -8.15
CA PRO A 244 18.71 -5.73 -8.42
C PRO A 244 18.41 -5.06 -9.79
N THR A 245 17.10 -4.92 -10.06
CA THR A 245 16.39 -3.92 -10.92
C THR A 245 16.14 -4.24 -12.42
N GLU A 246 14.97 -3.77 -12.90
CA GLU A 246 14.32 -3.91 -14.24
C GLU A 246 14.96 -2.93 -15.30
N ILE A 247 14.53 -2.59 -16.55
CA ILE A 247 13.27 -1.99 -17.11
C ILE A 247 13.46 -1.72 -18.69
N THR A 248 12.75 -2.34 -19.69
CA THR A 248 11.76 -1.70 -20.70
C THR A 248 12.35 -0.77 -21.92
N THR A 249 11.99 -0.41 -23.24
CA THR A 249 11.14 -0.58 -24.58
C THR A 249 9.82 0.34 -25.15
N GLU A 250 9.70 1.42 -26.01
CA GLU A 250 8.49 2.42 -26.16
C GLU A 250 7.42 2.20 -27.32
N GLU A 251 6.31 3.00 -27.49
CA GLU A 251 6.18 4.20 -28.43
C GLU A 251 4.86 5.06 -28.44
N SER A 252 4.98 6.32 -28.96
CA SER A 252 3.99 7.20 -29.72
C SER A 252 3.67 8.65 -29.24
N GLU A 253 3.40 9.55 -30.21
CA GLU A 253 3.43 11.05 -30.16
C GLU A 253 2.31 11.67 -31.06
N PRO A 254 2.08 13.01 -31.20
CA PRO A 254 2.50 14.18 -30.40
C PRO A 254 1.37 15.21 -30.07
N VAL A 255 1.71 16.24 -29.28
CA VAL A 255 1.38 17.70 -29.40
C VAL A 255 1.38 18.37 -28.02
N VAL A 256 2.53 18.90 -27.63
CA VAL A 256 2.68 20.09 -26.78
C VAL A 256 3.88 20.86 -27.32
N LEU A 257 3.84 22.19 -27.33
CA LEU A 257 5.05 22.99 -27.52
C LEU A 257 5.98 22.72 -26.34
N ALA A 258 7.02 21.90 -26.56
CA ALA A 258 8.03 21.62 -25.55
C ALA A 258 8.57 22.96 -25.02
N LYS A 259 8.33 23.22 -23.73
CA LYS A 259 8.94 24.38 -23.06
C LYS A 259 10.45 24.23 -23.24
N PRO A 260 11.17 25.24 -23.75
CA PRO A 260 12.59 25.09 -23.98
C PRO A 260 13.28 24.71 -22.67
N PHE A 261 14.39 23.96 -22.77
CA PHE A 261 15.24 23.59 -21.64
C PHE A 261 15.90 24.86 -21.10
N GLU A 262 15.16 25.65 -20.33
CA GLU A 262 15.50 27.00 -19.91
C GLU A 262 14.99 27.23 -18.48
N PHE A 263 15.80 27.89 -17.68
CA PHE A 263 15.42 28.42 -16.38
C PHE A 263 15.17 29.93 -16.53
N THR A 264 14.20 30.48 -15.81
CA THR A 264 14.14 31.94 -15.67
C THR A 264 15.36 32.43 -14.90
N THR A 265 15.76 33.70 -15.06
CA THR A 265 16.93 34.26 -14.36
C THR A 265 16.85 34.04 -12.85
N ALA A 266 15.67 34.18 -12.26
CA ALA A 266 15.43 33.94 -10.83
C ALA A 266 15.60 32.45 -10.45
N GLN A 267 15.11 31.51 -11.27
CA GLN A 267 15.31 30.08 -11.05
C GLN A 267 16.79 29.69 -11.18
N ALA A 268 17.49 30.20 -12.19
CA ALA A 268 18.91 29.94 -12.39
C ALA A 268 19.74 30.44 -11.21
N MET A 269 19.47 31.66 -10.72
CA MET A 269 20.12 32.21 -9.52
C MET A 269 19.89 31.32 -8.28
N ASP A 270 18.63 31.01 -7.96
CA ASP A 270 18.26 30.21 -6.78
C ASP A 270 18.88 28.79 -6.81
N ILE A 271 18.89 28.14 -7.98
CA ILE A 271 19.54 26.84 -8.21
C ILE A 271 21.07 26.95 -8.05
N ASN A 272 21.69 27.99 -8.62
CA ASN A 272 23.14 28.18 -8.53
C ASN A 272 23.61 28.51 -7.12
N ASP A 273 22.84 29.31 -6.37
CA ASP A 273 23.20 29.72 -5.01
C ASP A 273 23.02 28.57 -4.01
N THR A 274 21.95 27.76 -4.13
CA THR A 274 21.85 26.49 -3.40
C THR A 274 23.01 25.55 -3.78
N ALA A 275 23.35 25.38 -5.07
CA ALA A 275 24.46 24.52 -5.50
C ALA A 275 25.83 24.98 -4.95
N LYS A 276 26.08 26.30 -4.90
CA LYS A 276 27.30 26.88 -4.31
C LYS A 276 27.35 26.67 -2.79
N ALA A 277 26.24 26.83 -2.10
CA ALA A 277 26.15 26.58 -0.66
C ALA A 277 26.45 25.10 -0.34
N LEU A 278 25.91 24.16 -1.14
CA LEU A 278 26.21 22.73 -1.01
C LEU A 278 27.68 22.42 -1.33
N LEU A 279 28.25 23.00 -2.38
CA LEU A 279 29.67 22.81 -2.69
C LEU A 279 30.58 23.28 -1.54
N GLY A 280 30.20 24.35 -0.84
CA GLY A 280 30.89 24.84 0.36
C GLY A 280 30.85 23.89 1.56
N ASN A 281 29.95 22.90 1.58
CA ASN A 281 29.89 21.86 2.62
C ASN A 281 30.77 20.64 2.32
N VAL A 282 31.35 20.54 1.12
CA VAL A 282 32.24 19.43 0.73
C VAL A 282 33.53 19.50 1.54
N ARG A 283 33.85 18.43 2.27
CA ARG A 283 35.05 18.33 3.12
C ARG A 283 35.68 16.95 3.07
N GLU A 284 36.92 16.87 3.56
CA GLU A 284 37.67 15.61 3.69
C GLU A 284 36.95 14.65 4.66
N MET A 285 36.86 13.38 4.27
CA MET A 285 36.19 12.32 5.01
C MET A 285 37.17 11.19 5.32
N VAL A 286 37.28 10.84 6.60
CA VAL A 286 38.12 9.75 7.08
C VAL A 286 37.23 8.61 7.56
N PHE A 287 37.19 7.52 6.79
CA PHE A 287 36.42 6.33 7.15
C PHE A 287 37.06 5.56 8.31
N ALA A 288 36.23 4.92 9.12
CA ALA A 288 36.72 3.92 10.06
C ALA A 288 37.31 2.73 9.29
N ALA A 289 38.48 2.23 9.72
CA ALA A 289 39.04 1.01 9.17
C ALA A 289 38.07 -0.16 9.41
N ARG A 290 37.70 -0.89 8.35
CA ARG A 290 36.90 -2.10 8.49
C ARG A 290 37.67 -3.14 9.29
N SER A 291 37.15 -3.51 10.46
CA SER A 291 37.52 -4.77 11.11
C SER A 291 37.26 -5.94 10.14
N PRO A 292 38.15 -6.93 10.05
CA PRO A 292 37.89 -8.13 9.25
C PRO A 292 36.68 -8.88 9.83
N ASP A 293 35.84 -9.43 8.95
CA ASP A 293 34.69 -10.22 9.38
C ASP A 293 35.13 -11.43 10.21
N GLN A 294 34.67 -11.47 11.46
CA GLN A 294 34.93 -12.60 12.37
C GLN A 294 34.15 -13.86 11.96
N PHE A 295 33.22 -13.73 11.02
CA PHE A 295 32.41 -14.81 10.52
C PHE A 295 32.66 -15.08 9.01
N PRO A 296 33.51 -16.06 8.65
CA PRO A 296 33.76 -16.39 7.26
C PRO A 296 32.55 -17.11 6.65
N THR A 297 31.97 -16.54 5.59
CA THR A 297 30.83 -17.15 4.90
C THR A 297 31.24 -18.45 4.19
N GLN A 298 30.36 -19.46 4.26
CA GLN A 298 30.47 -20.70 3.48
C GLN A 298 29.77 -20.60 2.11
N ARG A 299 29.20 -19.43 1.77
CA ARG A 299 28.67 -19.16 0.43
C ARG A 299 29.81 -19.16 -0.59
N PRO A 300 29.62 -19.72 -1.79
CA PRO A 300 30.59 -19.56 -2.87
C PRO A 300 30.80 -18.08 -3.18
N ILE A 301 32.02 -17.57 -2.94
CA ILE A 301 32.42 -16.22 -3.34
C ILE A 301 32.60 -16.25 -4.86
N SER A 302 31.59 -15.79 -5.60
CA SER A 302 31.54 -15.85 -7.06
C SER A 302 32.41 -14.80 -7.75
N LEU A 303 32.77 -13.71 -7.05
CA LEU A 303 33.57 -12.61 -7.59
C LEU A 303 34.36 -11.90 -6.50
N ASN A 304 35.60 -11.51 -6.80
CA ASN A 304 36.39 -10.55 -6.01
C ASN A 304 36.60 -9.29 -6.84
N ILE A 305 36.22 -8.13 -6.30
CA ILE A 305 36.37 -6.83 -6.95
C ILE A 305 37.54 -6.08 -6.29
N THR A 306 38.52 -5.66 -7.08
CA THR A 306 39.68 -4.87 -6.64
C THR A 306 39.61 -3.44 -7.20
N HIS A 307 40.49 -2.53 -6.74
CA HIS A 307 40.59 -1.18 -7.33
C HIS A 307 40.84 -1.20 -8.85
N GLN A 308 41.51 -2.23 -9.40
CA GLN A 308 41.72 -2.37 -10.85
C GLN A 308 40.44 -2.75 -11.62
N ASN A 309 39.37 -3.11 -10.93
CA ASN A 309 38.06 -3.44 -11.49
C ASN A 309 37.04 -2.30 -11.35
N ILE A 310 37.39 -1.19 -10.69
CA ILE A 310 36.53 -0.03 -10.52
C ILE A 310 36.73 0.92 -11.70
N VAL A 311 35.65 1.29 -12.39
CA VAL A 311 35.67 2.23 -13.52
C VAL A 311 35.22 3.61 -13.05
N GLY A 312 36.12 4.60 -13.14
CA GLY A 312 35.89 5.96 -12.66
C GLY A 312 36.00 6.11 -11.14
N THR A 313 35.85 7.33 -10.63
CA THR A 313 35.89 7.62 -9.19
C THR A 313 34.66 7.02 -8.51
N PRO A 314 34.81 6.12 -7.52
CA PRO A 314 33.67 5.51 -6.83
C PRO A 314 32.89 6.55 -6.02
N THR A 315 31.58 6.35 -5.91
CA THR A 315 30.72 7.02 -4.94
C THR A 315 30.31 6.02 -3.87
N PHE A 316 30.52 6.30 -2.59
CA PHE A 316 30.13 5.35 -1.54
C PHE A 316 29.76 6.00 -0.21
N TRP A 317 28.89 5.29 0.52
CA TRP A 317 28.52 5.55 1.90
C TRP A 317 29.32 4.67 2.85
N GLY A 318 29.66 5.19 4.02
CA GLY A 318 30.24 4.42 5.11
C GLY A 318 30.38 5.21 6.41
N PRO A 319 30.74 4.54 7.52
CA PRO A 319 31.00 5.21 8.79
C PRO A 319 32.34 5.96 8.78
N ASP A 320 32.32 7.22 9.21
CA ASP A 320 33.53 7.95 9.57
C ASP A 320 34.19 7.36 10.84
N VAL A 321 35.35 7.89 11.23
CA VAL A 321 36.03 7.50 12.49
C VAL A 321 35.20 7.69 13.77
N ASN A 322 34.06 8.39 13.70
CA ASN A 322 33.12 8.60 14.81
C ASN A 322 31.86 7.69 14.70
N GLY A 323 31.78 6.83 13.68
CA GLY A 323 30.63 5.96 13.41
C GLY A 323 29.44 6.64 12.72
N LYS A 324 29.57 7.89 12.26
CA LYS A 324 28.53 8.63 11.53
C LYS A 324 28.58 8.30 10.05
N GLN A 325 27.44 8.19 9.39
CA GLN A 325 27.41 7.98 7.94
C GLN A 325 27.88 9.23 7.19
N VAL A 326 28.84 9.02 6.30
CA VAL A 326 29.36 10.01 5.34
C VAL A 326 29.32 9.43 3.94
N PHE A 327 29.05 10.30 2.97
CA PHE A 327 29.03 10.00 1.54
C PHE A 327 30.25 10.65 0.90
N THR A 328 31.04 9.88 0.16
CA THR A 328 32.16 10.43 -0.62
C THR A 328 31.95 10.21 -2.11
N PHE A 329 32.44 11.18 -2.87
CA PHE A 329 32.31 11.21 -4.32
C PHE A 329 33.51 11.85 -5.03
N ILE A 330 34.42 12.53 -4.32
CA ILE A 330 35.68 13.07 -4.86
C ILE A 330 36.85 12.30 -4.24
N GLU A 331 37.84 11.97 -5.05
CA GLU A 331 39.11 11.38 -4.64
C GLU A 331 40.25 12.22 -5.24
N GLN A 332 41.13 12.74 -4.39
CA GLN A 332 42.26 13.59 -4.78
C GLN A 332 43.39 13.41 -3.79
N ASP A 333 44.64 13.26 -4.27
CA ASP A 333 45.85 13.12 -3.43
C ASP A 333 45.73 12.02 -2.35
N ASN A 334 45.08 10.90 -2.69
CA ASN A 334 44.75 9.78 -1.80
C ASN A 334 43.89 10.18 -0.57
N LYS A 335 43.15 11.29 -0.67
CA LYS A 335 42.11 11.73 0.27
C LYS A 335 40.74 11.64 -0.40
N LEU A 336 39.72 11.36 0.40
CA LEU A 336 38.33 11.28 -0.03
C LEU A 336 37.54 12.48 0.47
N PHE A 337 36.70 13.06 -0.37
CA PHE A 337 35.89 14.24 -0.07
C PHE A 337 34.41 14.02 -0.40
N GLY A 338 33.54 14.67 0.37
CA GLY A 338 32.10 14.64 0.16
C GLY A 338 31.30 15.25 1.31
N PHE A 339 30.18 14.61 1.67
CA PHE A 339 29.17 15.10 2.60
C PHE A 339 29.00 14.21 3.83
N SER A 340 28.63 14.78 4.99
CA SER A 340 28.01 13.97 6.04
C SER A 340 26.51 13.83 5.79
N GLU A 341 25.84 12.86 6.44
CA GLU A 341 24.42 12.59 6.22
C GLU A 341 23.49 13.83 6.26
N PRO A 342 23.65 14.81 7.19
CA PRO A 342 22.88 16.06 7.14
C PRO A 342 23.20 16.94 5.92
N ASP A 343 24.47 17.02 5.51
CA ASP A 343 24.89 17.84 4.36
C ASP A 343 24.35 17.25 3.04
N TYR A 344 24.33 15.91 2.93
CA TYR A 344 23.81 15.17 1.77
C TYR A 344 22.32 15.46 1.53
N ARG A 345 21.52 15.56 2.60
CA ARG A 345 20.09 15.94 2.51
C ARG A 345 19.89 17.35 1.91
N GLY A 346 20.93 18.17 1.84
CA GLY A 346 20.89 19.44 1.12
C GLY A 346 20.62 19.29 -0.39
N LEU A 347 20.93 18.12 -0.99
CA LEU A 347 20.52 17.77 -2.36
C LEU A 347 18.99 17.76 -2.53
N ASP A 348 18.23 17.51 -1.44
CA ASP A 348 16.76 17.60 -1.47
C ASP A 348 16.29 19.03 -1.78
N ASP A 349 16.91 20.06 -1.21
CA ASP A 349 16.59 21.45 -1.56
C ASP A 349 16.96 21.74 -3.02
N LEU A 350 18.19 21.42 -3.43
CA LEU A 350 18.68 21.68 -4.78
C LEU A 350 17.76 21.10 -5.86
N ALA A 351 17.37 19.84 -5.71
CA ALA A 351 16.46 19.19 -6.64
C ALA A 351 15.04 19.77 -6.56
N ASN A 352 14.55 20.11 -5.36
CA ASN A 352 13.26 20.79 -5.22
C ASN A 352 13.25 22.17 -5.91
N LYS A 353 14.35 22.94 -5.86
CA LYS A 353 14.50 24.19 -6.62
C LYS A 353 14.48 23.94 -8.13
N ALA A 354 15.25 22.96 -8.61
CA ALA A 354 15.26 22.57 -10.02
C ALA A 354 13.86 22.12 -10.48
N PHE A 355 13.15 21.33 -9.68
CA PHE A 355 11.78 20.87 -9.91
C PHE A 355 10.72 21.98 -9.85
N VAL A 356 11.04 23.25 -9.56
CA VAL A 356 10.11 24.37 -9.82
C VAL A 356 9.87 24.51 -11.33
N ALA A 357 10.89 24.30 -12.16
CA ALA A 357 10.77 24.31 -13.61
C ALA A 357 10.01 23.06 -14.11
N GLY A 358 8.96 23.28 -14.92
CA GLY A 358 8.09 22.19 -15.41
C GLY A 358 8.86 21.14 -16.20
N TRP A 359 9.73 21.56 -17.13
CA TRP A 359 10.50 20.64 -17.96
C TRP A 359 11.43 19.72 -17.14
N VAL A 360 11.92 20.17 -15.96
CA VAL A 360 12.72 19.33 -15.07
C VAL A 360 11.87 18.18 -14.50
N ARG A 361 10.67 18.46 -13.99
CA ARG A 361 9.73 17.42 -13.49
C ARG A 361 9.23 16.50 -14.62
N GLU A 362 9.09 17.05 -15.82
CA GLU A 362 8.60 16.34 -16.98
C GLU A 362 9.70 15.40 -17.54
N LYS A 363 10.98 15.82 -17.56
CA LYS A 363 12.09 15.15 -18.26
C LYS A 363 13.19 14.51 -17.41
N LEU A 364 13.45 14.93 -16.17
CA LEU A 364 14.60 14.48 -15.36
C LEU A 364 14.20 13.77 -14.05
N SER A 365 14.86 12.65 -13.73
CA SER A 365 14.71 12.01 -12.42
C SER A 365 15.42 12.81 -11.33
N ARG A 366 15.05 12.56 -10.08
CA ARG A 366 15.77 13.13 -8.93
C ARG A 366 17.24 12.72 -8.95
N ARG A 367 17.50 11.44 -9.22
CA ARG A 367 18.86 10.90 -9.31
C ARG A 367 19.70 11.58 -10.38
N PHE A 368 19.12 11.91 -11.54
CA PHE A 368 19.84 12.64 -12.59
C PHE A 368 20.32 14.02 -12.11
N VAL A 369 19.54 14.73 -11.30
CA VAL A 369 19.97 16.01 -10.71
C VAL A 369 21.13 15.81 -9.74
N ASP A 370 21.02 14.83 -8.83
CA ASP A 370 22.03 14.52 -7.81
C ASP A 370 23.36 14.04 -8.45
N ASP A 371 23.30 13.10 -9.40
CA ASP A 371 24.47 12.59 -10.15
C ASP A 371 25.12 13.73 -10.98
N THR A 372 24.33 14.68 -11.49
CA THR A 372 24.85 15.85 -12.21
C THR A 372 25.50 16.87 -11.28
N PHE A 373 24.99 17.05 -10.06
CA PHE A 373 25.67 17.85 -9.04
C PHE A 373 27.02 17.22 -8.64
N ILE A 374 27.06 15.90 -8.49
CA ILE A 374 28.29 15.15 -8.18
C ILE A 374 29.35 15.33 -9.28
N GLU A 375 28.97 15.19 -10.55
CA GLU A 375 29.86 15.47 -11.69
C GLU A 375 30.33 16.93 -11.74
N TRP A 376 29.42 17.89 -11.53
CA TRP A 376 29.74 19.33 -11.53
C TRP A 376 30.71 19.69 -10.39
N ALA A 377 30.49 19.15 -9.18
CA ALA A 377 31.38 19.35 -8.04
C ALA A 377 32.77 18.73 -8.25
N ARG A 378 32.85 17.52 -8.84
CA ARG A 378 34.12 16.88 -9.27
C ARG A 378 34.89 17.76 -10.25
N ALA A 379 34.21 18.27 -11.28
CA ALA A 379 34.81 19.17 -12.27
C ALA A 379 35.31 20.46 -11.62
N ARG A 380 34.52 21.07 -10.73
CA ARG A 380 34.84 22.37 -10.09
C ARG A 380 35.93 22.27 -9.03
N PHE A 381 36.20 21.09 -8.48
CA PHE A 381 37.44 20.79 -7.72
C PHE A 381 38.69 20.75 -8.63
N SER A 382 38.52 20.51 -9.93
CA SER A 382 39.62 20.28 -10.89
C SER A 382 39.93 21.51 -11.76
N SER A 383 38.92 22.20 -12.31
CA SER A 383 39.00 23.59 -12.82
C SER A 383 37.69 24.12 -13.45
N ASP A 384 37.62 25.45 -13.49
CA ASP A 384 36.76 26.34 -14.30
C ASP A 384 35.24 26.45 -13.99
N GLN A 385 34.60 27.48 -14.56
CA GLN A 385 33.61 28.31 -13.87
C GLN A 385 32.11 28.03 -14.18
N VAL A 386 31.77 27.07 -15.04
CA VAL A 386 30.37 26.83 -15.49
C VAL A 386 29.40 26.69 -14.31
N GLU A 387 28.32 27.48 -14.31
CA GLU A 387 27.28 27.48 -13.27
C GLU A 387 26.43 26.21 -13.30
N PHE A 388 25.92 25.78 -12.14
CA PHE A 388 25.25 24.47 -12.01
C PHE A 388 23.97 24.37 -12.87
N ALA A 389 23.17 25.43 -12.93
CA ALA A 389 21.95 25.46 -13.74
C ALA A 389 22.25 25.25 -15.23
N ASP A 390 23.35 25.82 -15.76
CA ASP A 390 23.77 25.63 -17.15
C ASP A 390 24.39 24.24 -17.39
N ALA A 391 25.12 23.70 -16.41
CA ALA A 391 25.60 22.31 -16.47
C ALA A 391 24.44 21.31 -16.50
N LEU A 392 23.45 21.47 -15.62
CA LEU A 392 22.24 20.66 -15.56
C LEU A 392 21.42 20.77 -16.85
N ARG A 393 21.20 22.00 -17.35
CA ARG A 393 20.56 22.28 -18.64
C ARG A 393 21.27 21.57 -19.79
N THR A 394 22.59 21.71 -19.89
CA THR A 394 23.39 21.14 -20.99
C THR A 394 23.38 19.62 -20.96
N LYS A 395 23.52 19.01 -19.79
CA LYS A 395 23.43 17.55 -19.64
C LYS A 395 22.01 17.04 -19.88
N ALA A 396 20.97 17.78 -19.49
CA ALA A 396 19.57 17.45 -19.78
C ALA A 396 19.30 17.40 -21.29
N ILE A 397 19.66 18.45 -22.05
CA ILE A 397 19.51 18.51 -23.51
C ILE A 397 20.21 17.34 -24.22
N LYS A 398 21.32 16.84 -23.65
CA LYS A 398 22.09 15.70 -24.20
C LYS A 398 21.46 14.33 -23.92
N ASN A 399 20.68 14.17 -22.84
CA ASN A 399 20.24 12.86 -22.35
C ASN A 399 18.72 12.65 -22.38
N ALA A 400 17.92 13.73 -22.32
CA ALA A 400 16.47 13.65 -22.48
C ALA A 400 16.11 13.41 -23.95
N ARG A 401 15.33 12.36 -24.22
CA ARG A 401 14.97 11.86 -25.55
C ARG A 401 13.74 10.96 -25.47
N LEU A 402 13.21 10.53 -26.61
CA LEU A 402 12.35 9.36 -26.70
C LEU A 402 13.21 8.14 -26.28
N VAL A 403 12.98 7.60 -25.07
CA VAL A 403 13.72 6.46 -24.51
C VAL A 403 12.79 5.27 -24.45
N GLU A 404 12.98 4.27 -25.31
CA GLU A 404 12.11 3.09 -25.37
C GLU A 404 11.84 2.48 -23.92
N VAL A 405 10.58 2.26 -23.41
CA VAL A 405 10.09 1.56 -22.16
C VAL A 405 8.99 0.35 -22.27
N TRP A 406 9.34 -0.97 -22.47
CA TRP A 406 8.61 -2.27 -22.89
C TRP A 406 8.85 -3.34 -21.76
N ALA A 407 8.08 -3.46 -20.69
CA ALA A 407 8.44 -4.33 -19.55
C ALA A 407 8.01 -5.79 -19.81
N PRO A 408 8.92 -6.79 -19.78
CA PRO A 408 8.55 -8.19 -19.95
C PRO A 408 7.52 -8.66 -18.91
N VAL A 409 6.49 -9.36 -19.37
CA VAL A 409 5.40 -9.87 -18.55
C VAL A 409 5.55 -11.38 -18.38
N ALA A 410 5.94 -11.80 -17.18
CA ALA A 410 6.13 -13.21 -16.85
C ALA A 410 4.85 -14.01 -17.15
N HIS A 411 5.02 -15.16 -17.79
CA HIS A 411 3.95 -16.14 -18.04
C HIS A 411 2.78 -15.63 -18.91
N LEU A 412 2.98 -14.58 -19.70
CA LEU A 412 2.07 -14.13 -20.75
C LEU A 412 2.77 -14.22 -22.12
N GLU A 413 2.34 -15.11 -22.99
CA GLU A 413 2.66 -15.12 -24.43
C GLU A 413 1.52 -14.49 -25.24
N ILE A 414 1.82 -13.73 -26.29
CA ILE A 414 0.83 -13.21 -27.25
C ILE A 414 1.27 -13.46 -28.70
N GLU A 415 0.36 -13.90 -29.57
CA GLU A 415 0.66 -14.14 -30.99
C GLU A 415 0.91 -12.82 -31.75
N VAL A 416 0.15 -11.77 -31.43
CA VAL A 416 0.18 -10.48 -32.12
C VAL A 416 0.18 -9.33 -31.12
N ALA A 417 0.88 -8.25 -31.49
CA ALA A 417 0.85 -7.00 -30.73
C ALA A 417 -0.55 -6.35 -30.80
N PHE A 418 -0.95 -5.68 -29.71
CA PHE A 418 -2.23 -4.96 -29.62
C PHE A 418 -2.12 -3.76 -28.68
N ASN A 419 -3.09 -2.85 -28.72
CA ASN A 419 -3.15 -1.69 -27.83
C ASN A 419 -4.15 -1.96 -26.69
N PHE A 420 -3.75 -1.60 -25.47
CA PHE A 420 -4.51 -1.66 -24.24
C PHE A 420 -4.65 -0.22 -23.70
N GLY A 421 -5.64 0.50 -24.22
CA GLY A 421 -5.74 1.94 -24.07
C GLY A 421 -4.60 2.66 -24.82
N PRO A 422 -3.91 3.63 -24.19
CA PRO A 422 -2.79 4.33 -24.81
C PRO A 422 -1.49 3.50 -24.86
N ILE A 423 -1.45 2.34 -24.19
CA ILE A 423 -0.25 1.52 -24.03
C ILE A 423 -0.28 0.34 -24.99
N ARG A 424 0.85 -0.02 -25.57
CA ARG A 424 0.98 -1.18 -26.47
C ARG A 424 1.38 -2.42 -25.67
N LEU A 425 1.01 -3.60 -26.16
CA LEU A 425 1.64 -4.87 -25.79
C LEU A 425 2.22 -5.52 -27.05
N ALA A 426 3.43 -6.08 -26.94
CA ALA A 426 4.13 -6.71 -28.06
C ALA A 426 4.89 -7.98 -27.61
N PRO A 427 5.00 -9.02 -28.46
CA PRO A 427 5.78 -10.21 -28.15
C PRO A 427 7.29 -9.98 -28.30
N ILE A 428 8.07 -10.49 -27.34
CA ILE A 428 9.54 -10.52 -27.37
C ILE A 428 9.97 -11.68 -28.26
N THR A 429 9.96 -11.44 -29.57
CA THR A 429 10.40 -12.42 -30.58
C THR A 429 11.91 -12.62 -30.56
N SER A 430 12.37 -13.72 -31.18
CA SER A 430 13.78 -13.90 -31.55
C SER A 430 14.36 -12.64 -32.20
N ASP A 431 13.60 -12.06 -33.11
CA ASP A 431 14.03 -10.99 -34.00
C ASP A 431 14.20 -9.65 -33.26
N LYS A 432 13.39 -9.36 -32.22
CA LYS A 432 13.61 -8.20 -31.33
C LYS A 432 14.91 -8.40 -30.55
N ILE A 433 15.20 -9.60 -30.04
CA ILE A 433 16.46 -9.89 -29.33
C ILE A 433 17.66 -9.81 -30.30
N ASP A 434 17.55 -10.32 -31.52
CA ASP A 434 18.59 -10.16 -32.56
C ASP A 434 18.77 -8.70 -33.01
N SER A 435 17.70 -7.88 -32.97
CA SER A 435 17.82 -6.44 -33.22
C SER A 435 18.59 -5.71 -32.10
N LEU A 436 18.36 -6.09 -30.84
CA LEU A 436 19.12 -5.56 -29.70
C LEU A 436 20.59 -5.99 -29.75
N LYS A 437 20.86 -7.24 -30.13
CA LYS A 437 22.25 -7.75 -30.28
C LYS A 437 23.06 -6.96 -31.31
N LYS A 438 22.45 -6.59 -32.45
CA LYS A 438 23.12 -5.79 -33.49
C LYS A 438 23.52 -4.39 -33.03
N LEU A 439 22.86 -3.82 -32.02
CA LEU A 439 23.28 -2.54 -31.41
C LEU A 439 24.67 -2.67 -30.75
N MET A 440 25.09 -3.89 -30.41
CA MET A 440 26.37 -4.22 -29.78
C MET A 440 27.42 -4.77 -30.76
N ASP A 441 27.19 -4.77 -32.09
CA ASP A 441 28.16 -5.29 -33.08
C ASP A 441 29.56 -4.60 -33.01
N HIS A 442 29.61 -3.40 -32.42
CA HIS A 442 30.80 -2.56 -32.26
C HIS A 442 31.63 -2.84 -30.99
N ILE A 443 31.21 -3.76 -30.11
CA ILE A 443 31.95 -4.03 -28.86
C ILE A 443 33.33 -4.67 -29.12
N PRO A 444 34.32 -4.42 -28.23
CA PRO A 444 35.63 -5.05 -28.28
C PRO A 444 35.57 -6.58 -28.35
N THR A 445 36.47 -7.19 -29.12
CA THR A 445 36.53 -8.65 -29.29
C THR A 445 36.67 -9.42 -27.97
N THR A 446 37.29 -8.80 -26.97
CA THR A 446 37.42 -9.31 -25.59
C THR A 446 36.10 -9.45 -24.83
N GLU A 447 35.09 -8.64 -25.17
CA GLU A 447 33.80 -8.60 -24.49
C GLU A 447 32.72 -9.44 -25.19
N ARG A 448 32.96 -9.83 -26.46
CA ARG A 448 31.98 -10.57 -27.28
C ARG A 448 31.47 -11.84 -26.62
N LEU A 449 32.34 -12.63 -25.97
CA LEU A 449 31.93 -13.87 -25.30
C LEU A 449 30.98 -13.60 -24.11
N ALA A 450 31.18 -12.50 -23.38
CA ALA A 450 30.29 -12.09 -22.29
C ALA A 450 28.94 -11.57 -22.84
N ALA A 451 28.96 -10.81 -23.94
CA ALA A 451 27.74 -10.37 -24.61
C ALA A 451 26.96 -11.52 -25.26
N ASP A 452 27.65 -12.50 -25.87
CA ASP A 452 27.04 -13.71 -26.41
C ASP A 452 26.35 -14.54 -25.32
N GLN A 453 26.98 -14.68 -24.15
CA GLN A 453 26.40 -15.33 -22.98
C GLN A 453 25.20 -14.54 -22.44
N PHE A 454 25.30 -13.22 -22.27
CA PHE A 454 24.18 -12.36 -21.87
C PHE A 454 22.98 -12.50 -22.82
N PHE A 455 23.19 -12.49 -24.14
CA PHE A 455 22.10 -12.68 -25.12
C PHE A 455 21.59 -14.13 -25.22
N LYS A 456 22.30 -15.12 -24.66
CA LYS A 456 21.77 -16.47 -24.46
C LYS A 456 20.84 -16.48 -23.24
N ASP A 457 21.31 -15.97 -22.10
CA ASP A 457 20.56 -15.98 -20.85
C ASP A 457 19.28 -15.14 -20.97
N LEU A 458 19.36 -13.97 -21.61
CA LEU A 458 18.20 -13.13 -21.97
C LEU A 458 17.15 -13.87 -22.85
N ARG A 459 17.56 -14.86 -23.65
CA ARG A 459 16.61 -15.68 -24.42
C ARG A 459 15.97 -16.78 -23.57
N GLU A 460 16.70 -17.33 -22.61
CA GLU A 460 16.17 -18.33 -21.66
C GLU A 460 15.20 -17.68 -20.65
N ASP A 461 15.42 -16.41 -20.29
CA ASP A 461 14.60 -15.67 -19.33
C ASP A 461 13.31 -15.06 -19.91
N ILE A 462 13.35 -14.40 -21.09
CA ILE A 462 12.23 -13.55 -21.57
C ILE A 462 11.77 -13.78 -23.03
N GLN A 463 12.40 -14.65 -23.82
CA GLN A 463 11.98 -14.84 -25.21
C GLN A 463 10.61 -15.53 -25.30
N GLY A 464 9.69 -14.98 -26.11
CA GLY A 464 8.33 -15.46 -26.29
C GLY A 464 7.30 -14.83 -25.36
N PHE A 465 7.72 -14.26 -24.22
CA PHE A 465 6.83 -13.46 -23.38
C PHE A 465 6.39 -12.17 -24.10
N ALA A 466 5.25 -11.64 -23.72
CA ALA A 466 4.82 -10.30 -24.05
C ALA A 466 5.58 -9.27 -23.21
N ALA A 467 5.59 -8.03 -23.66
CA ALA A 467 5.98 -6.88 -22.88
C ALA A 467 4.92 -5.77 -22.92
N VAL A 468 4.90 -4.90 -21.91
CA VAL A 468 4.06 -3.69 -21.86
C VAL A 468 4.87 -2.47 -22.28
N VAL A 469 4.44 -1.84 -23.37
CA VAL A 469 5.20 -0.96 -24.26
C VAL A 469 4.68 0.48 -24.19
N VAL A 470 5.44 1.37 -23.55
CA VAL A 470 4.98 2.64 -22.96
C VAL A 470 5.80 3.84 -23.47
N PRO A 471 5.23 4.88 -24.12
CA PRO A 471 5.92 6.15 -24.46
C PRO A 471 6.32 6.98 -23.23
N ILE A 472 7.61 7.37 -23.09
CA ILE A 472 8.12 8.36 -22.12
C ILE A 472 9.33 9.13 -22.71
N GLU A 473 9.09 10.32 -23.25
CA GLU A 473 10.14 11.26 -23.68
C GLU A 473 10.80 11.92 -22.44
N ALA A 474 11.93 11.39 -21.96
CA ALA A 474 12.66 11.81 -20.76
C ALA A 474 14.15 11.39 -20.80
N GLU A 475 14.94 11.66 -19.77
CA GLU A 475 16.22 10.96 -19.58
C GLU A 475 15.99 9.52 -19.06
N PRO A 476 16.93 8.57 -19.29
CA PRO A 476 16.68 7.16 -19.10
C PRO A 476 16.20 6.72 -17.71
N ILE A 477 16.64 7.36 -16.63
CA ILE A 477 16.27 6.98 -15.26
C ILE A 477 14.82 7.41 -14.92
N LEU A 478 14.35 8.55 -15.45
CA LEU A 478 12.93 8.92 -15.32
C LEU A 478 12.03 8.13 -16.27
N ALA A 479 12.52 7.79 -17.46
CA ALA A 479 11.84 6.85 -18.35
C ALA A 479 11.65 5.51 -17.62
N GLU A 480 12.72 4.97 -17.04
CA GLU A 480 12.74 3.82 -16.13
C GLU A 480 11.56 3.86 -15.13
N GLU A 481 11.56 4.86 -14.24
CA GLU A 481 10.64 4.97 -13.12
C GLU A 481 9.18 5.05 -13.57
N LYS A 482 8.89 5.86 -14.59
CA LYS A 482 7.53 6.03 -15.14
C LYS A 482 7.04 4.79 -15.89
N GLY A 483 7.88 4.23 -16.77
CA GLY A 483 7.54 3.08 -17.60
C GLY A 483 7.14 1.85 -16.76
N ARG A 484 7.91 1.56 -15.71
CA ARG A 484 7.59 0.47 -14.76
C ARG A 484 6.27 0.69 -14.01
N LEU A 485 5.98 1.91 -13.55
CA LEU A 485 4.73 2.20 -12.84
C LEU A 485 3.51 1.97 -13.75
N ILE A 486 3.57 2.42 -15.00
CA ILE A 486 2.52 2.19 -15.99
C ILE A 486 2.41 0.69 -16.32
N ALA A 487 3.53 0.01 -16.55
CA ALA A 487 3.54 -1.42 -16.87
C ALA A 487 2.96 -2.29 -15.73
N ARG A 488 3.26 -1.96 -14.48
CA ARG A 488 2.71 -2.64 -13.30
C ARG A 488 1.18 -2.50 -13.24
N ASP A 489 0.65 -1.32 -13.53
CA ASP A 489 -0.78 -1.04 -13.48
C ASP A 489 -1.51 -1.69 -14.68
N VAL A 490 -0.92 -1.68 -15.88
CA VAL A 490 -1.39 -2.45 -17.05
C VAL A 490 -1.49 -3.93 -16.72
N VAL A 491 -0.42 -4.57 -16.21
CA VAL A 491 -0.47 -5.99 -15.85
C VAL A 491 -1.50 -6.27 -14.76
N SER A 492 -1.64 -5.36 -13.78
CA SER A 492 -2.63 -5.52 -12.71
C SER A 492 -4.08 -5.46 -13.20
N LEU A 493 -4.37 -4.65 -14.21
CA LEU A 493 -5.67 -4.64 -14.91
C LEU A 493 -5.84 -5.88 -15.81
N LEU A 494 -4.81 -6.27 -16.56
CA LEU A 494 -4.85 -7.45 -17.44
C LEU A 494 -5.14 -8.76 -16.68
N ARG A 495 -4.70 -8.90 -15.42
CA ARG A 495 -5.01 -10.07 -14.57
C ARG A 495 -6.53 -10.35 -14.48
N PHE A 496 -7.39 -9.34 -14.61
CA PHE A 496 -8.85 -9.50 -14.62
C PHE A 496 -9.37 -10.40 -15.77
N PHE A 497 -8.61 -10.54 -16.86
CA PHE A 497 -8.91 -11.38 -18.02
C PHE A 497 -8.15 -12.71 -18.01
N SER A 498 -7.32 -12.97 -16.99
CA SER A 498 -6.51 -14.19 -16.90
C SER A 498 -7.38 -15.44 -16.71
N PRO A 499 -6.88 -16.65 -17.06
CA PRO A 499 -7.64 -17.90 -16.91
C PRO A 499 -7.87 -18.30 -15.45
N ALA A 500 -7.31 -17.54 -14.50
CA ALA A 500 -7.53 -17.69 -13.07
C ALA A 500 -8.66 -16.79 -12.53
N ALA A 501 -9.21 -15.85 -13.31
CA ALA A 501 -10.10 -14.81 -12.80
C ALA A 501 -11.38 -15.38 -12.14
N ASP A 502 -12.17 -16.12 -12.89
CA ASP A 502 -13.35 -16.85 -12.40
C ASP A 502 -13.01 -18.18 -11.71
N ALA A 503 -11.87 -18.79 -12.03
CA ALA A 503 -11.40 -20.05 -11.46
C ALA A 503 -10.67 -19.89 -10.12
N ALA A 504 -11.41 -20.00 -9.01
CA ALA A 504 -10.93 -19.85 -7.62
C ALA A 504 -9.70 -20.69 -7.23
N TRP A 505 -9.53 -21.89 -7.82
CA TRP A 505 -8.41 -22.82 -7.52
C TRP A 505 -7.15 -22.58 -8.36
N LYS A 506 -7.20 -21.72 -9.39
CA LYS A 506 -6.03 -21.38 -10.21
C LYS A 506 -5.31 -20.17 -9.63
N LEU A 507 -3.99 -20.23 -9.58
CA LEU A 507 -3.13 -19.08 -9.31
C LEU A 507 -2.90 -18.28 -10.60
N CYS A 508 -3.00 -16.96 -10.56
CA CYS A 508 -2.48 -16.08 -11.62
C CYS A 508 -1.01 -15.73 -11.31
N PRO A 509 -0.02 -16.24 -12.06
CA PRO A 509 1.38 -15.93 -11.81
C PRO A 509 1.81 -14.62 -12.48
N THR A 510 1.02 -14.12 -13.45
CA THR A 510 1.37 -13.03 -14.37
C THR A 510 1.77 -11.77 -13.62
N ALA A 511 2.97 -11.26 -13.90
CA ALA A 511 3.57 -10.06 -13.29
C ALA A 511 4.58 -9.44 -14.27
N LEU A 512 5.22 -8.33 -13.89
CA LEU A 512 6.51 -7.98 -14.51
C LEU A 512 7.55 -9.03 -14.10
N VAL A 513 8.45 -9.40 -15.01
CA VAL A 513 9.48 -10.43 -14.74
C VAL A 513 10.33 -10.05 -13.53
N GLY A 514 10.54 -11.02 -12.62
CA GLY A 514 11.16 -10.82 -11.31
C GLY A 514 10.18 -10.42 -10.20
N SER A 515 8.89 -10.20 -10.52
CA SER A 515 7.82 -9.90 -9.55
C SER A 515 6.71 -10.97 -9.53
N GLU A 516 6.81 -12.02 -10.34
CA GLU A 516 5.92 -13.17 -10.32
C GLU A 516 6.09 -14.02 -9.05
N ILE A 517 5.00 -14.66 -8.63
CA ILE A 517 5.01 -15.59 -7.49
C ILE A 517 4.40 -16.91 -7.97
N VAL A 518 5.25 -17.85 -8.34
CA VAL A 518 4.90 -19.27 -8.46
C VAL A 518 5.42 -19.97 -7.21
N PRO A 519 4.60 -20.21 -6.18
CA PRO A 519 5.07 -20.70 -4.89
C PRO A 519 5.57 -22.14 -5.03
N ARG A 520 6.84 -22.36 -4.67
CA ARG A 520 7.48 -23.68 -4.70
C ARG A 520 7.85 -24.11 -3.28
N SER A 521 7.69 -25.40 -3.01
CA SER A 521 8.26 -26.09 -1.86
C SER A 521 9.48 -26.86 -2.34
N LYS A 522 10.65 -26.59 -1.75
CA LYS A 522 11.88 -27.33 -1.95
C LYS A 522 12.32 -27.89 -0.61
N LEU A 523 12.27 -29.22 -0.47
CA LEU A 523 12.52 -29.94 0.77
C LEU A 523 13.68 -30.91 0.54
N LEU A 524 14.65 -30.89 1.46
CA LEU A 524 15.65 -31.94 1.59
C LEU A 524 15.19 -32.84 2.74
N LEU A 525 14.75 -34.05 2.41
CA LEU A 525 14.54 -35.11 3.39
C LEU A 525 15.87 -35.86 3.57
N VAL A 526 16.31 -36.03 4.81
CA VAL A 526 17.51 -36.78 5.17
C VAL A 526 17.13 -37.80 6.23
N TRP A 527 17.66 -39.01 6.10
CA TRP A 527 17.57 -40.10 7.09
C TRP A 527 18.92 -40.85 7.10
N ASP A 528 19.16 -41.62 8.15
CA ASP A 528 20.45 -42.20 8.57
C ASP A 528 21.58 -42.27 7.51
N ASP A 529 21.36 -43.00 6.41
CA ASP A 529 22.34 -43.25 5.34
C ASP A 529 21.92 -42.76 3.93
N ALA A 530 20.83 -41.96 3.80
CA ALA A 530 20.39 -41.43 2.50
C ALA A 530 19.61 -40.09 2.57
N PHE A 531 19.37 -39.48 1.40
CA PHE A 531 18.54 -38.29 1.26
C PHE A 531 17.65 -38.32 0.02
N SER A 532 16.61 -37.49 0.02
CA SER A 532 15.79 -37.17 -1.15
C SER A 532 15.53 -35.66 -1.21
N MET A 533 15.74 -35.06 -2.38
CA MET A 533 15.34 -33.68 -2.65
C MET A 533 14.02 -33.68 -3.42
N MET A 534 13.00 -33.05 -2.86
CA MET A 534 11.71 -32.84 -3.51
C MET A 534 11.54 -31.35 -3.82
N GLU A 535 11.32 -31.00 -5.09
CA GLU A 535 10.85 -29.66 -5.48
C GLU A 535 9.49 -29.79 -6.18
N LYS A 536 8.51 -28.97 -5.76
CA LYS A 536 7.19 -28.89 -6.40
C LYS A 536 6.57 -27.51 -6.28
N VAL A 537 5.74 -27.14 -7.25
CA VAL A 537 4.78 -26.02 -7.09
C VAL A 537 3.73 -26.41 -6.03
N THR A 538 3.30 -25.46 -5.21
CA THR A 538 2.33 -25.69 -4.11
C THR A 538 0.91 -25.22 -4.42
N ALA A 539 0.71 -24.42 -5.47
CA ALA A 539 -0.61 -24.09 -6.00
C ALA A 539 -1.29 -25.32 -6.62
N LYS A 540 -2.63 -25.41 -6.55
CA LYS A 540 -3.41 -26.50 -7.17
C LYS A 540 -3.26 -26.52 -8.70
N ASP A 541 -3.24 -25.34 -9.32
CA ASP A 541 -2.94 -25.11 -10.74
C ASP A 541 -2.42 -23.68 -10.93
N VAL A 542 -1.72 -23.43 -12.04
CA VAL A 542 -1.11 -22.14 -12.39
C VAL A 542 -1.58 -21.73 -13.79
N ALA A 543 -2.28 -20.59 -13.87
CA ALA A 543 -2.86 -20.07 -15.09
C ALA A 543 -1.82 -19.33 -15.95
N TYR A 544 -0.90 -20.09 -16.55
CA TYR A 544 -0.08 -19.62 -17.66
C TYR A 544 -0.97 -19.13 -18.81
N TRP A 545 -0.57 -18.04 -19.47
CA TRP A 545 -1.45 -17.31 -20.37
C TRP A 545 -0.81 -17.22 -21.75
N ARG A 546 -1.49 -17.76 -22.77
CA ARG A 546 -1.00 -17.82 -24.16
C ARG A 546 -2.14 -17.45 -25.08
N LEU A 547 -2.07 -16.25 -25.66
CA LEU A 547 -3.19 -15.64 -26.37
C LEU A 547 -2.94 -15.63 -27.88
N SER A 548 -3.75 -16.39 -28.63
CA SER A 548 -3.86 -16.23 -30.08
C SER A 548 -4.60 -14.93 -30.44
N ARG A 549 -4.54 -14.54 -31.71
CA ARG A 549 -5.36 -13.45 -32.26
C ARG A 549 -6.85 -13.63 -31.95
N ARG A 550 -7.35 -14.87 -32.04
CA ARG A 550 -8.75 -15.22 -31.74
C ARG A 550 -9.08 -15.05 -30.26
N ASP A 551 -8.14 -15.36 -29.35
CA ASP A 551 -8.34 -15.16 -27.92
C ASP A 551 -8.37 -13.67 -27.57
N LEU A 552 -7.51 -12.87 -28.22
CA LEU A 552 -7.53 -11.40 -28.09
C LEU A 552 -8.84 -10.79 -28.63
N GLU A 553 -9.40 -11.32 -29.72
CA GLU A 553 -10.73 -10.93 -30.23
C GLU A 553 -11.86 -11.29 -29.25
N TYR A 554 -11.80 -12.47 -28.63
CA TYR A 554 -12.74 -12.84 -27.55
C TYR A 554 -12.60 -11.93 -26.33
N LEU A 555 -11.38 -11.63 -25.87
CA LEU A 555 -11.15 -10.76 -24.72
C LEU A 555 -11.60 -9.31 -24.96
N LYS A 556 -11.45 -8.78 -26.18
CA LYS A 556 -12.07 -7.49 -26.56
C LYS A 556 -13.58 -7.51 -26.31
N ALA A 557 -14.28 -8.53 -26.76
CA ALA A 557 -15.71 -8.71 -26.47
C ALA A 557 -16.03 -8.90 -24.97
N GLN A 558 -15.07 -9.25 -24.12
CA GLN A 558 -15.24 -9.34 -22.66
C GLN A 558 -14.97 -8.03 -21.89
N GLY A 559 -14.48 -6.97 -22.56
CA GLY A 559 -14.21 -5.67 -21.93
C GLY A 559 -12.74 -5.24 -21.93
N LEU A 560 -11.87 -5.88 -22.71
CA LEU A 560 -10.42 -5.60 -22.70
C LEU A 560 -10.09 -4.17 -23.17
N GLN A 561 -10.93 -3.54 -23.98
CA GLN A 561 -10.68 -2.18 -24.47
C GLN A 561 -11.04 -1.15 -23.38
N GLU A 562 -12.16 -1.35 -22.72
CA GLU A 562 -12.65 -0.59 -21.58
C GLU A 562 -11.72 -0.70 -20.37
N ALA A 563 -11.04 -1.85 -20.17
CA ALA A 563 -9.99 -1.95 -19.14
C ALA A 563 -8.72 -1.18 -19.52
N GLY A 564 -8.47 -1.00 -20.82
CA GLY A 564 -7.35 -0.20 -21.32
C GLY A 564 -7.52 1.30 -21.05
N THR A 565 -8.74 1.84 -21.09
CA THR A 565 -8.98 3.26 -20.77
C THR A 565 -8.69 3.60 -19.31
N LEU A 566 -8.71 2.61 -18.41
CA LEU A 566 -8.41 2.75 -16.99
C LEU A 566 -6.91 2.73 -16.65
N VAL A 567 -6.02 2.56 -17.62
CA VAL A 567 -4.57 2.43 -17.37
C VAL A 567 -3.98 3.69 -16.73
N LEU A 568 -4.21 4.86 -17.34
CA LEU A 568 -3.78 6.14 -16.79
C LEU A 568 -4.87 6.65 -15.82
N PRO A 569 -4.51 7.15 -14.62
CA PRO A 569 -5.49 7.65 -13.65
C PRO A 569 -6.01 9.06 -13.99
N ASP A 570 -5.25 9.83 -14.78
CA ASP A 570 -5.56 11.22 -15.08
C ASP A 570 -6.80 11.35 -15.98
N GLY A 571 -7.77 12.17 -15.55
CA GLY A 571 -9.02 12.41 -16.28
C GLY A 571 -10.11 11.35 -16.11
N LEU A 572 -9.90 10.31 -15.30
CA LEU A 572 -10.94 9.31 -15.01
C LEU A 572 -12.12 9.91 -14.22
N SER A 573 -13.32 9.41 -14.46
CA SER A 573 -14.52 9.71 -13.66
C SER A 573 -14.44 9.09 -12.26
N ASP A 574 -15.31 9.51 -11.33
CA ASP A 574 -15.45 8.90 -9.99
C ASP A 574 -15.78 7.39 -10.10
N PHE A 575 -16.64 7.04 -11.08
CA PHE A 575 -16.97 5.64 -11.34
C PHE A 575 -15.79 4.88 -11.94
N ALA A 576 -15.13 5.42 -12.97
CA ALA A 576 -13.97 4.79 -13.61
C ALA A 576 -12.81 4.59 -12.62
N THR A 577 -12.58 5.56 -11.72
CA THR A 577 -11.59 5.47 -10.64
C THR A 577 -11.94 4.38 -9.62
N SER A 578 -13.22 4.26 -9.25
CA SER A 578 -13.74 3.19 -8.39
C SER A 578 -13.56 1.81 -9.02
N VAL A 579 -13.89 1.67 -10.32
CA VAL A 579 -13.73 0.41 -11.07
C VAL A 579 -12.25 0.06 -11.25
N ARG A 580 -11.38 1.00 -11.66
CA ARG A 580 -9.92 0.80 -11.79
C ARG A 580 -9.34 0.21 -10.51
N SER A 581 -9.62 0.86 -9.38
CA SER A 581 -9.13 0.44 -8.06
C SER A 581 -9.62 -0.97 -7.69
N SER A 582 -10.88 -1.27 -8.00
CA SER A 582 -11.49 -2.57 -7.74
C SER A 582 -10.91 -3.68 -8.64
N LEU A 583 -10.66 -3.42 -9.93
CA LEU A 583 -10.04 -4.39 -10.84
C LEU A 583 -8.58 -4.68 -10.46
N ILE A 584 -7.81 -3.66 -10.05
CA ILE A 584 -6.44 -3.84 -9.55
C ILE A 584 -6.45 -4.67 -8.26
N LEU A 585 -7.37 -4.40 -7.32
CA LEU A 585 -7.48 -5.15 -6.07
C LEU A 585 -7.89 -6.62 -6.31
N TYR A 586 -8.88 -6.85 -7.18
CA TYR A 586 -9.29 -8.18 -7.61
C TYR A 586 -8.15 -8.93 -8.30
N GLY A 587 -7.49 -8.29 -9.26
CA GLY A 587 -6.34 -8.84 -10.00
C GLY A 587 -5.18 -9.19 -9.08
N LYS A 588 -4.92 -8.39 -8.04
CA LYS A 588 -3.95 -8.73 -6.99
C LYS A 588 -4.40 -9.95 -6.18
N GLY A 589 -5.70 -10.06 -5.88
CA GLY A 589 -6.32 -11.23 -5.25
C GLY A 589 -6.02 -12.55 -5.96
N LEU A 590 -5.94 -12.55 -7.29
CA LEU A 590 -5.61 -13.74 -8.10
C LEU A 590 -4.16 -14.23 -7.92
N THR A 591 -3.27 -13.42 -7.33
CA THR A 591 -1.85 -13.77 -7.10
C THR A 591 -1.59 -14.47 -5.76
N PHE A 592 -2.64 -14.76 -4.97
CA PHE A 592 -2.50 -15.49 -3.70
C PHE A 592 -2.87 -16.97 -3.86
N SER A 593 -2.04 -17.84 -3.28
CA SER A 593 -2.31 -19.27 -3.16
C SER A 593 -3.22 -19.62 -1.96
N ASP A 594 -3.41 -18.68 -1.02
CA ASP A 594 -4.39 -18.81 0.06
C ASP A 594 -5.78 -18.38 -0.45
N PRO A 595 -6.77 -19.29 -0.52
CA PRO A 595 -8.11 -18.98 -1.02
C PRO A 595 -8.87 -17.96 -0.14
N ILE A 596 -8.52 -17.79 1.13
CA ILE A 596 -9.15 -16.83 2.04
C ILE A 596 -8.59 -15.41 1.82
N ASP A 597 -7.30 -15.28 1.50
CA ASP A 597 -6.74 -13.99 1.06
C ASP A 597 -7.30 -13.58 -0.30
N ARG A 598 -7.40 -14.52 -1.25
CA ARG A 598 -8.07 -14.28 -2.53
C ARG A 598 -9.53 -13.86 -2.33
N LEU A 599 -10.31 -14.61 -1.53
CA LEU A 599 -11.69 -14.27 -1.18
C LEU A 599 -11.80 -12.85 -0.59
N SER A 600 -10.88 -12.48 0.31
CA SER A 600 -10.88 -11.17 0.95
C SER A 600 -10.69 -10.03 -0.05
N HIS A 601 -9.76 -10.19 -1.00
CA HIS A 601 -9.54 -9.23 -2.09
C HIS A 601 -10.72 -9.19 -3.07
N THR A 602 -11.30 -10.35 -3.42
CA THR A 602 -12.49 -10.43 -4.29
C THR A 602 -13.69 -9.72 -3.67
N LEU A 603 -13.95 -9.94 -2.38
CA LEU A 603 -15.04 -9.25 -1.67
C LEU A 603 -14.79 -7.74 -1.66
N SER A 604 -13.59 -7.27 -1.32
CA SER A 604 -13.34 -5.83 -1.22
C SER A 604 -13.22 -5.10 -2.56
N ALA A 605 -12.92 -5.81 -3.65
CA ALA A 605 -13.10 -5.30 -5.01
C ALA A 605 -14.59 -5.12 -5.36
N VAL A 606 -15.44 -6.08 -5.00
CA VAL A 606 -16.90 -5.96 -5.20
C VAL A 606 -17.50 -4.86 -4.32
N GLU A 607 -17.04 -4.73 -3.07
CA GLU A 607 -17.44 -3.66 -2.12
C GLU A 607 -17.11 -2.27 -2.70
N GLY A 608 -15.92 -2.09 -3.30
CA GLY A 608 -15.48 -0.83 -3.89
C GLY A 608 -16.44 -0.26 -4.95
N VAL A 609 -17.05 -1.14 -5.76
CA VAL A 609 -18.04 -0.79 -6.79
C VAL A 609 -19.48 -0.75 -6.28
N LEU A 610 -19.89 -1.72 -5.45
CA LEU A 610 -21.31 -1.91 -5.09
C LEU A 610 -21.76 -1.18 -3.82
N LEU A 611 -20.85 -0.63 -3.00
CA LEU A 611 -21.21 0.18 -1.84
C LEU A 611 -21.23 1.68 -2.19
N LYS A 612 -22.34 2.35 -1.85
CA LYS A 612 -22.48 3.81 -1.94
C LYS A 612 -21.50 4.49 -0.97
N HIS A 613 -21.33 3.91 0.21
CA HIS A 613 -20.37 4.33 1.24
C HIS A 613 -20.11 3.20 2.24
N GLU A 614 -19.05 3.30 3.05
CA GLU A 614 -18.61 2.23 3.96
C GLU A 614 -19.62 1.84 5.04
N LEU A 615 -20.47 2.78 5.50
CA LEU A 615 -21.53 2.51 6.49
C LEU A 615 -22.79 1.82 5.92
N GLU A 616 -22.81 1.36 4.67
CA GLU A 616 -23.93 0.53 4.18
C GLU A 616 -23.85 -0.89 4.80
N PRO A 617 -24.98 -1.61 4.98
CA PRO A 617 -24.99 -3.01 5.44
C PRO A 617 -24.32 -3.96 4.41
N MET A 618 -22.98 -4.02 4.42
CA MET A 618 -22.13 -4.55 3.34
C MET A 618 -22.65 -5.86 2.73
N GLN A 619 -22.80 -6.90 3.55
CA GLN A 619 -23.27 -8.22 3.13
C GLN A 619 -24.64 -8.19 2.44
N ALA A 620 -25.57 -7.34 2.89
CA ALA A 620 -26.91 -7.24 2.33
C ALA A 620 -26.93 -6.42 1.04
N SER A 621 -26.27 -5.26 1.04
CA SER A 621 -26.17 -4.37 -0.13
C SER A 621 -25.45 -5.04 -1.31
N VAL A 622 -24.31 -5.69 -1.04
CA VAL A 622 -23.56 -6.45 -2.06
C VAL A 622 -24.38 -7.62 -2.57
N ALA A 623 -25.02 -8.40 -1.69
CA ALA A 623 -25.85 -9.53 -2.10
C ALA A 623 -27.00 -9.11 -3.03
N ALA A 624 -27.76 -8.07 -2.65
CA ALA A 624 -28.88 -7.58 -3.45
C ALA A 624 -28.41 -7.08 -4.82
N ARG A 625 -27.45 -6.14 -4.85
CA ARG A 625 -26.97 -5.49 -6.08
C ARG A 625 -26.25 -6.47 -7.02
N MET A 626 -25.46 -7.39 -6.48
CA MET A 626 -24.88 -8.50 -7.25
C MET A 626 -25.98 -9.34 -7.91
N SER A 627 -27.05 -9.69 -7.18
CA SER A 627 -28.15 -10.49 -7.72
C SER A 627 -28.96 -9.77 -8.83
N PHE A 628 -29.04 -8.44 -8.80
CA PHE A 628 -29.66 -7.64 -9.88
C PHE A 628 -28.76 -7.48 -11.11
N LEU A 629 -27.44 -7.40 -10.92
CA LEU A 629 -26.45 -7.28 -12.00
C LEU A 629 -26.15 -8.59 -12.75
N THR A 630 -26.42 -9.74 -12.12
CA THR A 630 -26.04 -11.06 -12.63
C THR A 630 -27.19 -11.83 -13.27
N THR A 631 -28.44 -11.67 -12.81
CA THR A 631 -29.59 -12.39 -13.38
C THR A 631 -30.92 -11.62 -13.34
N LYS A 632 -31.80 -11.99 -14.26
CA LYS A 632 -33.21 -11.56 -14.33
C LYS A 632 -34.17 -12.57 -13.70
N ASP A 633 -33.76 -13.82 -13.45
CA ASP A 633 -34.62 -14.81 -12.79
C ASP A 633 -34.68 -14.56 -11.28
N ARG A 634 -35.90 -14.41 -10.75
CA ARG A 634 -36.16 -14.21 -9.32
C ARG A 634 -35.69 -15.39 -8.45
N ASN A 635 -35.73 -16.62 -8.97
CA ASN A 635 -35.34 -17.82 -8.26
C ASN A 635 -33.81 -17.92 -8.11
N GLU A 636 -33.07 -17.60 -9.18
CA GLU A 636 -31.61 -17.58 -9.15
C GLU A 636 -31.08 -16.52 -8.17
N ARG A 637 -31.74 -15.36 -8.06
CA ARG A 637 -31.33 -14.26 -7.16
C ARG A 637 -31.19 -14.70 -5.70
N GLU A 638 -32.06 -15.56 -5.20
CA GLU A 638 -31.96 -16.03 -3.80
C GLU A 638 -30.71 -16.89 -3.61
N GLY A 639 -30.39 -17.76 -4.58
CA GLY A 639 -29.14 -18.52 -4.60
C GLY A 639 -27.90 -17.62 -4.60
N ILE A 640 -27.86 -16.61 -5.47
CA ILE A 640 -26.75 -15.63 -5.54
C ILE A 640 -26.60 -14.86 -4.22
N GLN A 641 -27.71 -14.40 -3.63
CA GLN A 641 -27.67 -13.74 -2.32
C GLN A 641 -27.20 -14.68 -1.20
N GLN A 642 -27.57 -15.97 -1.26
CA GLN A 642 -27.10 -16.97 -0.32
C GLN A 642 -25.60 -17.26 -0.48
N THR A 643 -25.10 -17.37 -1.71
CA THR A 643 -23.66 -17.49 -2.04
C THR A 643 -22.88 -16.32 -1.44
N VAL A 644 -23.30 -15.07 -1.66
CA VAL A 644 -22.64 -13.88 -1.08
C VAL A 644 -22.65 -13.92 0.45
N ARG A 645 -23.81 -14.22 1.08
CA ARG A 645 -23.92 -14.32 2.55
C ARG A 645 -22.97 -15.39 3.12
N GLN A 646 -22.80 -16.52 2.43
CA GLN A 646 -21.86 -17.57 2.84
C GLN A 646 -20.40 -17.17 2.61
N ALA A 647 -20.08 -16.49 1.50
CA ALA A 647 -18.73 -15.98 1.22
C ALA A 647 -18.23 -15.01 2.31
N TYR A 648 -19.08 -14.09 2.79
CA TYR A 648 -18.76 -13.23 3.94
C TYR A 648 -18.44 -14.03 5.21
N ARG A 649 -19.25 -15.04 5.55
CA ARG A 649 -19.01 -15.90 6.73
C ARG A 649 -17.72 -16.71 6.61
N LEU A 650 -17.30 -17.05 5.39
CA LEU A 650 -16.04 -17.76 5.14
C LEU A 650 -14.82 -16.83 5.31
N LYS A 651 -14.92 -15.55 4.90
CA LYS A 651 -13.90 -14.51 5.14
C LYS A 651 -13.63 -14.27 6.64
N GLU A 652 -14.64 -14.47 7.49
CA GLU A 652 -14.55 -14.32 8.95
C GLU A 652 -13.89 -15.52 9.67
N ARG A 653 -13.59 -16.62 8.96
CA ARG A 653 -13.11 -17.88 9.57
C ARG A 653 -11.60 -17.84 9.87
N PRO A 654 -11.14 -18.34 11.04
CA PRO A 654 -9.70 -18.40 11.35
C PRO A 654 -8.89 -19.25 10.35
N ARG A 655 -7.73 -18.74 9.91
CA ARG A 655 -6.84 -19.28 8.85
C ARG A 655 -6.19 -20.66 9.12
N VAL A 656 -6.69 -21.43 10.10
CA VAL A 656 -6.07 -22.69 10.54
C VAL A 656 -6.77 -23.92 9.94
N SER A 657 -7.97 -23.76 9.39
CA SER A 657 -8.72 -24.87 8.77
C SER A 657 -8.48 -25.01 7.27
N ILE A 658 -8.11 -26.21 6.83
CA ILE A 658 -8.24 -26.64 5.43
C ILE A 658 -9.72 -26.50 5.02
N LEU A 659 -9.99 -25.99 3.82
CA LEU A 659 -11.34 -25.86 3.29
C LEU A 659 -11.98 -27.22 3.03
N THR A 660 -13.28 -27.33 3.30
CA THR A 660 -14.07 -28.49 2.86
C THR A 660 -14.40 -28.39 1.36
N PRO A 661 -14.70 -29.51 0.66
CA PRO A 661 -15.05 -29.47 -0.76
C PRO A 661 -16.22 -28.54 -1.10
N ARG A 662 -17.18 -28.39 -0.17
CA ARG A 662 -18.32 -27.46 -0.30
C ARG A 662 -17.90 -25.99 -0.18
N GLU A 663 -16.82 -25.69 0.54
CA GLU A 663 -16.25 -24.34 0.64
C GLU A 663 -15.42 -24.01 -0.60
N ASP A 664 -14.68 -24.97 -1.18
CA ASP A 664 -14.05 -24.83 -2.50
C ASP A 664 -15.12 -24.55 -3.60
N GLU A 665 -16.25 -25.27 -3.59
CA GLU A 665 -17.39 -25.08 -4.50
C GLU A 665 -18.07 -23.71 -4.33
N LEU A 666 -18.28 -23.28 -3.08
CA LEU A 666 -18.78 -21.94 -2.74
C LEU A 666 -17.87 -20.84 -3.29
N LEU A 667 -16.54 -20.99 -3.14
CA LEU A 667 -15.56 -20.02 -3.64
C LEU A 667 -15.54 -19.93 -5.16
N MET A 668 -15.65 -21.06 -5.86
CA MET A 668 -15.82 -21.09 -7.32
C MET A 668 -17.07 -20.31 -7.74
N THR A 669 -18.21 -20.65 -7.14
CA THR A 669 -19.51 -20.04 -7.46
C THR A 669 -19.49 -18.53 -7.20
N PHE A 670 -18.94 -18.09 -6.07
CA PHE A 670 -18.79 -16.67 -5.74
C PHE A 670 -17.81 -15.95 -6.67
N SER A 671 -16.71 -16.58 -7.08
CA SER A 671 -15.71 -15.97 -7.98
C SER A 671 -16.30 -15.65 -9.36
N VAL A 672 -17.17 -16.53 -9.88
CA VAL A 672 -17.92 -16.30 -11.14
C VAL A 672 -18.85 -15.09 -11.02
N TYR A 673 -19.65 -14.99 -9.95
CA TYR A 673 -20.56 -13.85 -9.75
C TYR A 673 -19.82 -12.53 -9.50
N ALA A 674 -18.70 -12.56 -8.76
CA ALA A 674 -17.83 -11.40 -8.58
C ALA A 674 -17.18 -10.94 -9.90
N HIS A 675 -16.69 -11.87 -10.73
CA HIS A 675 -16.15 -11.55 -12.06
C HIS A 675 -17.22 -10.91 -12.95
N ALA A 676 -18.39 -11.54 -13.05
CA ALA A 676 -19.50 -11.03 -13.86
C ALA A 676 -19.95 -9.62 -13.40
N THR A 677 -20.01 -9.38 -12.09
CA THR A 677 -20.34 -8.08 -11.49
C THR A 677 -19.34 -7.00 -11.88
N LEU A 678 -18.04 -7.26 -11.70
CA LEU A 678 -16.97 -6.32 -12.03
C LEU A 678 -16.87 -6.07 -13.54
N ARG A 679 -17.11 -7.09 -14.38
CA ARG A 679 -17.18 -6.96 -15.84
C ARG A 679 -18.37 -6.11 -16.28
N THR A 680 -19.52 -6.22 -15.62
CA THR A 680 -20.69 -5.36 -15.92
C THR A 680 -20.42 -3.90 -15.51
N ALA A 681 -19.75 -3.67 -14.39
CA ALA A 681 -19.31 -2.33 -14.00
C ALA A 681 -18.29 -1.73 -14.99
N LEU A 682 -17.30 -2.54 -15.41
CA LEU A 682 -16.30 -2.18 -16.41
C LEU A 682 -16.92 -1.71 -17.73
N ARG A 683 -17.93 -2.43 -18.24
CA ARG A 683 -18.67 -2.04 -19.46
C ARG A 683 -19.49 -0.75 -19.35
N ASN A 684 -19.49 -0.08 -18.20
CA ASN A 684 -20.19 1.19 -17.96
C ASN A 684 -19.25 2.35 -17.58
N VAL A 685 -17.91 2.18 -17.62
CA VAL A 685 -16.97 3.24 -17.17
C VAL A 685 -16.98 4.48 -18.07
N GLU A 686 -17.34 4.33 -19.34
CA GLU A 686 -17.45 5.43 -20.31
C GLU A 686 -18.83 6.11 -20.28
N SER A 687 -19.88 5.40 -19.83
CA SER A 687 -21.27 5.86 -19.85
C SER A 687 -21.77 6.43 -18.52
N VAL A 688 -21.05 6.20 -17.42
CA VAL A 688 -21.47 6.58 -16.06
C VAL A 688 -20.42 7.48 -15.40
N GLY A 689 -20.84 8.66 -14.95
CA GLY A 689 -19.94 9.67 -14.37
C GLY A 689 -19.61 9.44 -12.90
N SER A 690 -20.50 8.79 -12.14
CA SER A 690 -20.31 8.58 -10.70
C SER A 690 -20.77 7.21 -10.21
N LYS A 691 -20.11 6.68 -9.16
CA LYS A 691 -20.51 5.43 -8.51
C LYS A 691 -21.93 5.51 -7.94
N ARG A 692 -22.36 6.68 -7.46
CA ARG A 692 -23.75 6.90 -7.00
C ARG A 692 -24.76 6.69 -8.12
N GLU A 693 -24.48 7.18 -9.33
CA GLU A 693 -25.31 7.00 -10.52
C GLU A 693 -25.40 5.51 -10.93
N PHE A 694 -24.26 4.82 -11.02
CA PHE A 694 -24.24 3.37 -11.28
C PHE A 694 -25.11 2.60 -10.29
N ILE A 695 -24.90 2.82 -8.99
CA ILE A 695 -25.63 2.08 -7.96
C ILE A 695 -27.12 2.43 -7.96
N THR A 696 -27.51 3.68 -8.19
CA THR A 696 -28.93 4.06 -8.35
C THR A 696 -29.57 3.33 -9.54
N ALA A 697 -28.87 3.16 -10.66
CA ALA A 697 -29.37 2.36 -11.78
C ALA A 697 -29.56 0.88 -11.39
N VAL A 698 -28.64 0.30 -10.60
CA VAL A 698 -28.77 -1.09 -10.10
C VAL A 698 -29.92 -1.24 -9.11
N ASP A 699 -30.09 -0.31 -8.17
CA ASP A 699 -31.21 -0.33 -7.21
C ASP A 699 -32.56 -0.22 -7.97
N ASN A 700 -32.64 0.61 -9.02
CA ASN A 700 -33.82 0.73 -9.89
C ASN A 700 -34.13 -0.54 -10.71
N LEU A 701 -33.10 -1.31 -11.10
CA LEU A 701 -33.30 -2.63 -11.71
C LEU A 701 -33.94 -3.63 -10.73
N GLY A 702 -33.71 -3.46 -9.43
CA GLY A 702 -34.43 -4.18 -8.39
C GLY A 702 -35.91 -3.81 -8.36
N SER A 703 -36.22 -2.51 -8.22
CA SER A 703 -37.60 -1.99 -8.11
C SER A 703 -38.48 -2.20 -9.34
N THR A 704 -37.89 -2.45 -10.51
CA THR A 704 -38.62 -2.75 -11.76
C THR A 704 -38.80 -4.25 -12.02
N GLN A 705 -38.26 -5.11 -11.15
CA GLN A 705 -38.22 -6.58 -11.32
C GLN A 705 -38.55 -7.31 -10.00
N SER A 706 -39.37 -6.69 -9.15
CA SER A 706 -39.80 -7.16 -7.82
C SER A 706 -41.30 -7.33 -7.72
#